data_AF-A0A3E0KWW3-F1
#
_entry.id   AF-A0A3E0KWW3-F1
#
_cell.length_a   1.000
_cell.length_b   1.000
_cell.length_c   1.000
_cell.angle_alpha   90.00
_cell.angle_beta   90.00
_cell.angle_gamma   90.00
#
_symmetry.space_group_name_H-M   'P 1'
#
loop_
_entity.id
_entity.type
_entity.pdbx_description
1 polymer ?
#
loop_
_entity_poly.entity_id
_entity_poly.type
_entity_poly.pdbx_seq_one_letter_code
_entity_poly.pdbx_strand_id
1 'polypeptide(L)'
;MLTRVPEEIRRAEKAIDFGEFFSQEPLKFQFYYGENNQAEIINTIYLEDGNNPLTLYLEVFNDSEQDVIFKNSNSLAGKLATVQAGGSQAASEKKCHFQLRWEKDLGLKPSEIEIDDKSGQWQVNYDEEFRFFSMYFLHQSGLTLKPNEKIQIGFSKLTANNRTVKSSNVELLYGGIGLISTGTANELIEEQVSSKNAVSVINHLRKTEIPLQFRVLGSNKILNDGTTQNTLKLKVLNSPLSNNTRPILLLNQSSKFIVSFEKGTHADALVATDSQLKGVQITVTDTNSWTSTHTVNSTEWSFTPKINQLTAGQGIELTISNLVTNSASGLACIYIDYQNIGSYPDGRLVIPIEKTPLLYSGGQVGIGITNPVAKLDIQSAARTYINNHPTAVNGLYVTGAFKADKEGVEFRHSDGKQGIGFGFNTIYATGNDGNQDLGLTAKGKGKVKVHSPLWVEGNVGIGITNPVAKLDIQSENRKNQHPTAVNGLYVTGAFKADREGVEFRHSDGKQGIGFGYNTIYATGNDDNQDLGLKAKGKGKVKVDSPLWVVGNVGIGTSSPVAKLDIQSENRKNQHPTAVNGLYVTGAFKADREGVEFRHSDGKQGIGFGYNTIYATGNDDNQNLGLKAKGKGKVKVDSPLWVVGNVGIGTNDPKAKLHVNGGDAVISGKVGIGITNPKIHLAIGDDDTGLKQQGDGVLAIYTNGIEQVRVNASGNVGIGTVSPTAKLHVTGRIRLDDVPVWNGPAAYDVTWGDERDYRYNVICREGSSERYKQNIMPLEDDFQKILTLEPKAYQMKEGHGNEDEWQFGYIAEELDQLGLKSLVVYDRSGRPDGIQYKKMCIYLNEVLKNQQNYLERLENKVNELNQKLTAGQ
;
A
#
# COMPACT_ATOMS: atom_id res chain seq x y z
N MET A 1 -41.83 31.93 -30.93
CA MET A 1 -40.80 32.97 -30.82
C MET A 1 -41.13 34.03 -31.85
N LEU A 2 -41.49 35.23 -31.38
CA LEU A 2 -41.66 36.42 -32.20
C LEU A 2 -40.28 36.84 -32.71
N THR A 3 -40.07 36.84 -34.03
CA THR A 3 -38.88 37.43 -34.65
C THR A 3 -39.30 38.49 -35.64
N ARG A 4 -39.00 39.73 -35.24
CA ARG A 4 -38.81 40.98 -36.00
C ARG A 4 -39.00 40.89 -37.52
N VAL A 5 -39.87 41.76 -38.01
CA VAL A 5 -39.91 42.22 -39.40
C VAL A 5 -38.51 42.73 -39.82
N PRO A 6 -37.96 42.31 -40.97
CA PRO A 6 -36.64 42.72 -41.45
C PRO A 6 -36.51 44.24 -41.71
N GLU A 7 -35.28 44.74 -41.49
CA GLU A 7 -34.83 46.14 -41.60
C GLU A 7 -35.10 46.82 -42.95
N GLU A 8 -35.49 46.06 -43.98
CA GLU A 8 -35.70 46.51 -45.37
C GLU A 8 -37.03 47.24 -45.60
N ILE A 9 -37.98 47.16 -44.63
CA ILE A 9 -39.20 47.99 -44.64
C ILE A 9 -38.98 49.31 -43.85
N ARG A 10 -37.89 49.42 -43.08
CA ARG A 10 -37.49 50.65 -42.36
C ARG A 10 -36.71 51.65 -43.22
N ARG A 11 -36.60 51.39 -44.53
CA ARG A 11 -35.93 52.24 -45.54
C ARG A 11 -36.84 52.59 -46.73
N ALA A 12 -38.13 52.78 -46.47
CA ALA A 12 -39.05 53.44 -47.42
C ALA A 12 -39.66 54.74 -46.85
N GLU A 13 -39.10 55.26 -45.76
CA GLU A 13 -39.28 56.64 -45.34
C GLU A 13 -38.01 57.44 -45.68
N LYS A 14 -38.22 58.55 -46.39
CA LYS A 14 -37.25 59.62 -46.76
C LYS A 14 -36.29 59.30 -47.91
N ALA A 15 -36.66 59.74 -49.11
CA ALA A 15 -36.03 60.92 -49.73
C ALA A 15 -36.66 61.18 -51.10
N ILE A 16 -37.61 62.11 -51.16
CA ILE A 16 -37.72 62.99 -52.32
C ILE A 16 -37.37 64.37 -51.78
N ASP A 17 -36.16 64.79 -52.10
CA ASP A 17 -35.61 66.12 -51.86
C ASP A 17 -36.06 67.02 -53.02
N PHE A 18 -36.84 68.05 -52.71
CA PHE A 18 -36.94 69.25 -53.54
C PHE A 18 -36.53 70.42 -52.67
N GLY A 19 -35.33 70.91 -52.93
CA GLY A 19 -34.85 72.17 -52.39
C GLY A 19 -35.70 73.35 -52.83
N GLU A 20 -35.66 74.38 -51.96
CA GLU A 20 -36.16 75.74 -52.16
C GLU A 20 -37.67 75.88 -52.41
N PHE A 21 -38.43 76.09 -51.34
CA PHE A 21 -39.38 77.21 -51.21
C PHE A 21 -39.90 77.16 -49.76
N PHE A 22 -39.35 78.01 -48.88
CA PHE A 22 -40.03 78.30 -47.61
C PHE A 22 -41.31 79.07 -47.93
N SER A 23 -42.42 78.39 -48.22
CA SER A 23 -43.72 78.91 -47.85
C SER A 23 -44.02 78.37 -46.46
N GLN A 24 -43.67 79.13 -45.41
CA GLN A 24 -44.25 78.86 -44.10
C GLN A 24 -45.76 79.08 -44.25
N GLU A 25 -46.50 78.00 -44.51
CA GLU A 25 -47.95 77.99 -44.46
C GLU A 25 -48.37 78.45 -43.07
N PRO A 26 -49.02 79.61 -42.91
CA PRO A 26 -49.27 80.16 -41.59
C PRO A 26 -50.12 79.26 -40.71
N LEU A 27 -51.13 78.60 -41.30
CA LEU A 27 -51.97 77.63 -40.60
C LEU A 27 -51.60 76.21 -41.00
N LYS A 28 -51.39 75.38 -39.99
CA LYS A 28 -51.30 73.93 -40.10
C LYS A 28 -52.38 73.27 -39.26
N PHE A 29 -52.57 71.98 -39.47
CA PHE A 29 -53.51 71.20 -38.67
C PHE A 29 -52.95 69.86 -38.26
N GLN A 30 -53.61 69.24 -37.27
CA GLN A 30 -53.37 67.88 -36.85
C GLN A 30 -54.63 67.26 -36.22
N PHE A 31 -54.72 65.94 -36.26
CA PHE A 31 -55.72 65.19 -35.53
C PHE A 31 -55.12 64.51 -34.32
N TYR A 32 -55.88 64.47 -33.23
CA TYR A 32 -55.48 63.77 -32.03
C TYR A 32 -56.68 63.24 -31.27
N TYR A 33 -56.43 62.22 -30.44
CA TYR A 33 -57.36 61.77 -29.42
C TYR A 33 -56.82 62.21 -28.05
N GLY A 34 -57.72 62.51 -27.11
CA GLY A 34 -57.32 62.93 -25.77
C GLY A 34 -58.22 62.33 -24.69
N GLU A 35 -57.60 61.69 -23.71
CA GLU A 35 -58.19 61.42 -22.39
C GLU A 35 -57.18 61.82 -21.30
N ASN A 36 -57.65 62.42 -20.20
CA ASN A 36 -56.84 62.70 -19.00
C ASN A 36 -55.53 63.48 -19.22
N ASN A 37 -55.59 64.61 -19.93
CA ASN A 37 -54.49 65.58 -20.10
C ASN A 37 -53.20 65.05 -20.77
N GLN A 38 -53.26 63.93 -21.51
CA GLN A 38 -52.23 63.57 -22.48
C GLN A 38 -52.87 63.41 -23.86
N ALA A 39 -52.49 64.28 -24.80
CA ALA A 39 -52.91 64.21 -26.20
C ALA A 39 -51.88 63.41 -26.99
N GLU A 40 -52.32 62.36 -27.70
CA GLU A 40 -51.48 61.61 -28.64
C GLU A 40 -51.87 62.01 -30.06
N ILE A 41 -50.97 62.72 -30.75
CA ILE A 41 -51.19 63.19 -32.14
C ILE A 41 -51.14 61.97 -33.05
N ILE A 42 -52.28 61.62 -33.67
CA ILE A 42 -52.36 60.48 -34.57
C ILE A 42 -53.19 60.81 -35.81
N ASN A 43 -52.55 60.68 -36.98
CA ASN A 43 -53.24 60.74 -38.27
C ASN A 43 -53.81 59.35 -38.66
N THR A 44 -54.39 58.61 -37.71
CA THR A 44 -55.03 57.31 -37.96
C THR A 44 -56.35 57.24 -37.20
N ILE A 45 -57.43 56.99 -37.94
CA ILE A 45 -58.80 56.84 -37.44
C ILE A 45 -59.07 55.35 -37.19
N TYR A 46 -59.41 55.03 -35.94
CA TYR A 46 -59.74 53.67 -35.52
C TYR A 46 -61.25 53.48 -35.47
N LEU A 47 -61.75 52.43 -36.14
CA LEU A 47 -63.16 52.04 -36.11
C LEU A 47 -63.26 50.67 -35.42
N GLU A 48 -63.73 50.66 -34.19
CA GLU A 48 -63.91 49.44 -33.41
C GLU A 48 -65.32 48.86 -33.65
N ASP A 49 -65.41 47.56 -33.83
CA ASP A 49 -66.67 46.84 -34.07
C ASP A 49 -67.47 46.76 -32.74
N GLY A 50 -68.22 47.83 -32.45
CA GLY A 50 -69.27 47.88 -31.43
C GLY A 50 -68.89 48.43 -30.04
N ASN A 51 -69.42 49.63 -29.75
CA ASN A 51 -69.91 50.13 -28.44
C ASN A 51 -69.12 51.12 -27.55
N ASN A 52 -68.12 51.89 -28.02
CA ASN A 52 -67.73 53.17 -27.36
C ASN A 52 -67.04 54.13 -28.36
N PRO A 53 -67.65 55.25 -28.79
CA PRO A 53 -66.98 56.17 -29.71
C PRO A 53 -65.96 57.06 -28.97
N LEU A 54 -64.70 57.03 -29.40
CA LEU A 54 -63.67 58.02 -29.04
C LEU A 54 -63.89 59.31 -29.88
N THR A 55 -63.99 60.47 -29.23
CA THR A 55 -64.09 61.77 -29.93
C THR A 55 -62.72 62.15 -30.50
N LEU A 56 -62.67 62.41 -31.81
CA LEU A 56 -61.46 62.86 -32.52
C LEU A 56 -61.43 64.39 -32.52
N TYR A 57 -60.31 65.02 -32.18
CA TYR A 57 -60.17 66.48 -32.21
C TYR A 57 -59.28 66.93 -33.36
N LEU A 58 -59.72 67.96 -34.10
CA LEU A 58 -58.92 68.74 -35.04
C LEU A 58 -58.32 69.93 -34.32
N GLU A 59 -57.01 70.07 -34.42
CA GLU A 59 -56.29 71.30 -34.08
C GLU A 59 -55.89 72.02 -35.35
N VAL A 60 -56.25 73.30 -35.47
CA VAL A 60 -55.72 74.21 -36.49
C VAL A 60 -54.90 75.28 -35.77
N PHE A 61 -53.61 75.37 -36.05
CA PHE A 61 -52.69 76.22 -35.29
C PHE A 61 -51.84 77.09 -36.20
N ASN A 62 -51.45 78.26 -35.66
CA ASN A 62 -50.56 79.17 -36.35
C ASN A 62 -49.11 78.73 -36.16
N ASP A 63 -48.49 78.22 -37.21
CA ASP A 63 -47.09 77.75 -37.25
C ASP A 63 -46.14 78.83 -37.83
N SER A 64 -46.64 80.05 -38.07
CA SER A 64 -45.82 81.17 -38.50
C SER A 64 -45.38 82.06 -37.33
N GLU A 65 -44.32 82.84 -37.55
CA GLU A 65 -43.85 83.86 -36.60
C GLU A 65 -44.72 85.13 -36.56
N GLN A 66 -45.74 85.24 -37.41
CA GLN A 66 -46.65 86.38 -37.49
C GLN A 66 -48.05 86.04 -36.96
N ASP A 67 -48.79 87.04 -36.49
CA ASP A 67 -50.20 86.87 -36.14
C ASP A 67 -51.03 86.52 -37.40
N VAL A 68 -51.86 85.48 -37.31
CA VAL A 68 -52.85 85.13 -38.34
C VAL A 68 -54.21 85.62 -37.89
N ILE A 69 -54.81 86.50 -38.68
CA ILE A 69 -56.02 87.25 -38.32
C ILE A 69 -57.18 86.79 -39.19
N PHE A 70 -58.17 86.17 -38.56
CA PHE A 70 -59.42 85.74 -39.14
C PHE A 70 -60.36 86.94 -39.06
N LYS A 71 -60.65 87.57 -40.20
CA LYS A 71 -61.50 88.76 -40.26
C LYS A 71 -62.95 88.40 -39.98
N ASN A 72 -63.67 89.34 -39.37
CA ASN A 72 -65.11 89.19 -39.16
C ASN A 72 -65.82 89.11 -40.51
N SER A 73 -66.58 88.04 -40.72
CA SER A 73 -67.23 87.73 -42.00
C SER A 73 -68.45 88.60 -42.34
N ASN A 74 -68.90 89.45 -41.41
CA ASN A 74 -70.05 90.35 -41.61
C ASN A 74 -69.77 91.55 -42.54
N SER A 75 -68.53 91.80 -42.98
CA SER A 75 -68.14 92.97 -43.80
C SER A 75 -67.98 92.72 -45.30
N LEU A 76 -68.20 91.50 -45.81
CA LEU A 76 -68.11 91.18 -47.24
C LEU A 76 -69.48 91.26 -47.95
N ALA A 77 -69.66 92.31 -48.77
CA ALA A 77 -70.79 92.45 -49.67
C ALA A 77 -70.56 91.63 -50.95
N GLY A 78 -70.93 90.36 -50.95
CA GLY A 78 -70.83 89.51 -52.14
C GLY A 78 -71.64 88.23 -52.00
N LYS A 79 -72.77 88.17 -52.69
CA LYS A 79 -73.69 87.02 -52.75
C LYS A 79 -73.02 85.88 -53.53
N LEU A 80 -72.91 84.69 -52.95
CA LEU A 80 -73.18 83.40 -53.61
C LEU A 80 -73.28 82.32 -52.52
N ALA A 81 -74.45 81.68 -52.47
CA ALA A 81 -74.73 80.46 -51.72
C ALA A 81 -75.29 79.44 -52.70
N THR A 82 -75.03 78.17 -52.41
CA THR A 82 -75.90 77.00 -52.59
C THR A 82 -75.07 75.79 -52.12
N VAL A 83 -75.46 74.87 -51.22
CA VAL A 83 -76.59 74.59 -50.28
C VAL A 83 -75.97 73.54 -49.29
N GLN A 84 -76.32 73.34 -48.01
CA GLN A 84 -77.62 73.17 -47.36
C GLN A 84 -77.50 73.45 -45.84
N ALA A 85 -78.55 74.06 -45.26
CA ALA A 85 -78.66 74.62 -43.89
C ALA A 85 -77.87 75.93 -43.61
N GLY A 86 -78.44 77.08 -44.02
CA GLY A 86 -78.03 78.41 -43.50
C GLY A 86 -78.20 79.63 -44.43
N GLY A 87 -78.56 79.45 -45.71
CA GLY A 87 -78.80 80.56 -46.65
C GLY A 87 -77.52 81.31 -47.06
N SER A 88 -77.62 82.58 -47.48
CA SER A 88 -76.46 83.41 -47.89
C SER A 88 -75.44 83.70 -46.77
N GLN A 89 -75.69 83.18 -45.58
CA GLN A 89 -74.84 83.33 -44.39
C GLN A 89 -74.10 82.05 -44.00
N ALA A 90 -74.36 80.90 -44.64
CA ALA A 90 -73.71 79.63 -44.32
C ALA A 90 -72.21 79.60 -44.69
N ALA A 91 -71.45 78.79 -43.96
CA ALA A 91 -70.08 78.43 -44.36
C ALA A 91 -70.09 77.71 -45.72
N SER A 92 -69.17 78.10 -46.60
CA SER A 92 -69.01 77.53 -47.95
C SER A 92 -67.59 77.77 -48.45
N GLU A 93 -67.21 77.15 -49.57
CA GLU A 93 -65.88 77.29 -50.19
C GLU A 93 -65.47 78.77 -50.38
N LYS A 94 -66.41 79.64 -50.73
CA LYS A 94 -66.17 81.07 -50.96
C LYS A 94 -66.40 81.95 -49.73
N LYS A 95 -66.81 81.35 -48.60
CA LYS A 95 -67.16 82.04 -47.36
C LYS A 95 -66.88 81.13 -46.16
N CYS A 96 -65.60 80.84 -45.93
CA CYS A 96 -65.08 80.15 -44.74
C CYS A 96 -63.76 80.81 -44.33
N HIS A 97 -63.30 80.60 -43.10
CA HIS A 97 -61.91 80.91 -42.77
C HIS A 97 -61.01 79.80 -43.28
N PHE A 98 -61.40 78.55 -43.06
CA PHE A 98 -60.70 77.39 -43.63
C PHE A 98 -61.67 76.26 -43.99
N GLN A 99 -61.20 75.37 -44.85
CA GLN A 99 -61.89 74.17 -45.31
C GLN A 99 -61.03 72.95 -45.05
N LEU A 100 -61.65 71.84 -44.66
CA LEU A 100 -61.01 70.53 -44.52
C LEU A 100 -61.55 69.57 -45.59
N ARG A 101 -60.70 69.02 -46.44
CA ARG A 101 -61.06 68.19 -47.61
C ARG A 101 -60.50 66.77 -47.49
N TRP A 102 -61.34 65.76 -47.72
CA TRP A 102 -61.06 64.33 -47.56
C TRP A 102 -61.37 63.53 -48.82
N GLU A 103 -60.65 62.43 -49.10
CA GLU A 103 -61.02 61.49 -50.18
C GLU A 103 -62.09 60.46 -49.75
N LYS A 104 -62.98 60.10 -50.69
CA LYS A 104 -64.08 59.16 -50.44
C LYS A 104 -63.64 57.69 -50.29
N ASP A 105 -62.44 57.33 -50.75
CA ASP A 105 -61.94 55.94 -50.71
C ASP A 105 -61.67 55.42 -49.29
N LEU A 106 -61.50 56.34 -48.34
CA LEU A 106 -61.46 56.07 -46.90
C LEU A 106 -62.76 55.43 -46.39
N GLY A 107 -63.87 55.59 -47.13
CA GLY A 107 -65.16 54.99 -46.82
C GLY A 107 -65.91 55.66 -45.67
N LEU A 108 -65.49 56.86 -45.24
CA LEU A 108 -66.16 57.67 -44.22
C LEU A 108 -67.51 58.20 -44.72
N LYS A 109 -68.47 58.37 -43.81
CA LYS A 109 -69.80 58.93 -44.10
C LYS A 109 -70.00 60.32 -43.49
N PRO A 110 -69.87 61.41 -44.26
CA PRO A 110 -69.92 62.79 -43.74
C PRO A 110 -71.24 63.15 -43.04
N SER A 111 -72.37 62.63 -43.53
CA SER A 111 -73.70 62.89 -42.97
C SER A 111 -73.90 62.33 -41.55
N GLU A 112 -73.04 61.42 -41.10
CA GLU A 112 -73.11 60.81 -39.76
C GLU A 112 -72.16 61.50 -38.75
N ILE A 113 -71.32 62.46 -39.20
CA ILE A 113 -70.34 63.15 -38.37
C ILE A 113 -70.99 64.32 -37.61
N GLU A 114 -70.85 64.32 -36.28
CA GLU A 114 -71.31 65.41 -35.41
C GLU A 114 -70.12 66.25 -34.93
N ILE A 115 -70.23 67.59 -35.03
CA ILE A 115 -69.20 68.56 -34.61
C ILE A 115 -69.45 69.07 -33.18
N ASP A 116 -68.42 69.01 -32.36
CA ASP A 116 -68.39 69.54 -30.99
C ASP A 116 -67.52 70.81 -30.93
N ASP A 117 -68.15 71.98 -31.05
CA ASP A 117 -67.52 73.30 -30.87
C ASP A 117 -67.88 73.88 -29.49
N LYS A 118 -66.91 73.92 -28.57
CA LYS A 118 -67.10 74.45 -27.21
C LYS A 118 -67.36 75.96 -27.16
N SER A 119 -67.03 76.72 -28.22
CA SER A 119 -67.23 78.17 -28.28
C SER A 119 -68.61 78.59 -28.80
N GLY A 120 -69.25 77.72 -29.59
CA GLY A 120 -70.50 78.00 -30.31
C GLY A 120 -70.38 79.10 -31.38
N GLN A 121 -69.17 79.53 -31.70
CA GLN A 121 -68.89 80.64 -32.64
C GLN A 121 -68.58 80.14 -34.06
N TRP A 122 -68.41 78.82 -34.26
CA TRP A 122 -68.16 78.23 -35.57
C TRP A 122 -69.46 77.83 -36.27
N GLN A 123 -69.63 78.30 -37.50
CA GLN A 123 -70.57 77.73 -38.45
C GLN A 123 -69.83 76.73 -39.32
N VAL A 124 -70.32 75.48 -39.34
CA VAL A 124 -69.74 74.39 -40.13
C VAL A 124 -70.77 73.86 -41.11
N ASN A 125 -70.34 73.66 -42.34
CA ASN A 125 -71.15 73.06 -43.39
C ASN A 125 -70.29 72.06 -44.18
N TYR A 126 -70.90 71.13 -44.92
CA TYR A 126 -70.16 70.17 -45.75
C TYR A 126 -70.76 70.04 -47.15
N ASP A 127 -69.94 69.56 -48.08
CA ASP A 127 -70.32 69.23 -49.45
C ASP A 127 -69.63 67.94 -49.91
N GLU A 128 -70.28 67.20 -50.80
CA GLU A 128 -69.79 65.93 -51.33
C GLU A 128 -69.62 65.99 -52.86
N GLU A 129 -68.37 65.85 -53.30
CA GLU A 129 -68.01 65.76 -54.72
C GLU A 129 -67.74 64.29 -55.13
N PHE A 130 -67.41 64.07 -56.41
CA PHE A 130 -67.19 62.71 -56.96
C PHE A 130 -66.02 61.98 -56.28
N ARG A 131 -64.94 62.68 -55.94
CA ARG A 131 -63.74 62.09 -55.32
C ARG A 131 -63.50 62.52 -53.87
N PHE A 132 -64.03 63.67 -53.48
CA PHE A 132 -63.77 64.26 -52.18
C PHE A 132 -65.05 64.55 -51.42
N PHE A 133 -64.97 64.67 -50.10
CA PHE A 133 -65.94 65.41 -49.31
C PHE A 133 -65.22 66.53 -48.55
N SER A 134 -65.85 67.70 -48.48
CA SER A 134 -65.27 68.93 -47.94
C SER A 134 -66.11 69.46 -46.79
N MET A 135 -65.47 69.96 -45.73
CA MET A 135 -66.10 70.61 -44.59
C MET A 135 -65.58 72.05 -44.47
N TYR A 136 -66.48 73.03 -44.43
CA TYR A 136 -66.17 74.45 -44.42
C TYR A 136 -66.39 75.04 -43.04
N PHE A 137 -65.41 75.76 -42.50
CA PHE A 137 -65.44 76.34 -41.15
C PHE A 137 -65.39 77.87 -41.21
N LEU A 138 -66.44 78.52 -40.71
CA LEU A 138 -66.58 79.98 -40.67
C LEU A 138 -66.81 80.47 -39.24
N HIS A 139 -65.95 81.36 -38.75
CA HIS A 139 -66.09 81.97 -37.43
C HIS A 139 -66.97 83.23 -37.47
N GLN A 140 -67.87 83.41 -36.49
CA GLN A 140 -68.84 84.50 -36.48
C GLN A 140 -68.28 85.86 -36.02
N SER A 141 -67.15 85.87 -35.32
CA SER A 141 -66.43 87.06 -34.87
C SER A 141 -65.00 87.06 -35.43
N GLY A 142 -64.32 88.22 -35.50
CA GLY A 142 -62.91 88.23 -35.89
C GLY A 142 -62.05 87.57 -34.80
N LEU A 143 -61.09 86.73 -35.18
CA LEU A 143 -60.19 86.00 -34.27
C LEU A 143 -58.74 86.23 -34.71
N THR A 144 -57.85 86.62 -33.80
CA THR A 144 -56.41 86.68 -34.07
C THR A 144 -55.72 85.51 -33.38
N LEU A 145 -54.99 84.71 -34.14
CA LEU A 145 -54.11 83.65 -33.64
C LEU A 145 -52.67 84.15 -33.63
N LYS A 146 -52.09 84.30 -32.45
CA LYS A 146 -50.66 84.57 -32.30
C LYS A 146 -49.81 83.34 -32.68
N PRO A 147 -48.50 83.49 -32.92
CA PRO A 147 -47.61 82.36 -33.13
C PRO A 147 -47.81 81.26 -32.07
N ASN A 148 -48.03 80.02 -32.52
CA ASN A 148 -48.33 78.83 -31.73
C ASN A 148 -49.72 78.78 -31.03
N GLU A 149 -50.59 79.78 -31.20
CA GLU A 149 -51.97 79.66 -30.76
C GLU A 149 -52.76 78.72 -31.69
N LYS A 150 -53.78 78.07 -31.12
CA LYS A 150 -54.53 77.01 -31.79
C LYS A 150 -56.04 77.10 -31.59
N ILE A 151 -56.76 76.66 -32.61
CA ILE A 151 -58.20 76.39 -32.64
C ILE A 151 -58.38 74.89 -32.45
N GLN A 152 -59.36 74.49 -31.64
CA GLN A 152 -59.71 73.08 -31.43
C GLN A 152 -61.19 72.84 -31.77
N ILE A 153 -61.46 71.79 -32.56
CA ILE A 153 -62.82 71.39 -32.98
C ILE A 153 -62.97 69.87 -32.85
N GLY A 154 -64.01 69.38 -32.18
CA GLY A 154 -64.26 67.95 -31.99
C GLY A 154 -65.13 67.32 -33.09
N PHE A 155 -64.87 66.04 -33.39
CA PHE A 155 -65.60 65.17 -34.33
C PHE A 155 -66.06 63.92 -33.59
N SER A 156 -67.36 63.60 -33.67
CA SER A 156 -67.95 62.41 -33.07
C SER A 156 -68.77 61.60 -34.10
N LYS A 157 -68.99 60.31 -33.79
CA LYS A 157 -69.75 59.32 -34.61
C LYS A 157 -69.17 59.00 -36.01
N LEU A 158 -67.85 58.87 -36.14
CA LEU A 158 -67.23 58.44 -37.40
C LEU A 158 -67.51 56.95 -37.70
N THR A 159 -67.94 56.60 -38.92
CA THR A 159 -68.14 55.22 -39.39
C THR A 159 -67.54 55.00 -40.80
N ALA A 160 -67.13 53.76 -41.15
CA ALA A 160 -66.71 53.41 -42.51
C ALA A 160 -67.10 51.98 -42.95
N ASN A 161 -67.19 51.74 -44.27
CA ASN A 161 -67.70 50.51 -44.88
C ASN A 161 -66.63 49.54 -45.43
N ASN A 162 -65.36 49.75 -45.14
CA ASN A 162 -64.25 48.98 -45.72
C ASN A 162 -63.79 47.83 -44.80
N ARG A 163 -63.55 46.62 -45.35
CA ARG A 163 -63.07 45.42 -44.61
C ARG A 163 -61.54 45.22 -44.67
N THR A 164 -60.81 46.19 -45.22
CA THR A 164 -59.33 46.26 -45.36
C THR A 164 -58.84 47.67 -45.00
N VAL A 165 -57.58 47.84 -44.56
CA VAL A 165 -57.01 49.16 -44.24
C VAL A 165 -56.98 50.06 -45.49
N LYS A 166 -57.37 51.33 -45.34
CA LYS A 166 -57.32 52.35 -46.39
C LYS A 166 -56.64 53.62 -45.86
N SER A 167 -55.80 54.26 -46.67
CA SER A 167 -55.03 55.46 -46.30
C SER A 167 -55.11 56.48 -47.43
N SER A 168 -55.35 57.76 -47.10
CA SER A 168 -55.45 58.86 -48.07
C SER A 168 -55.08 60.21 -47.45
N ASN A 169 -54.83 61.24 -48.27
CA ASN A 169 -54.47 62.59 -47.83
C ASN A 169 -55.71 63.44 -47.51
N VAL A 170 -55.61 64.19 -46.41
CA VAL A 170 -56.58 65.19 -45.96
C VAL A 170 -55.93 66.55 -46.05
N GLU A 171 -56.68 67.57 -46.46
CA GLU A 171 -56.15 68.90 -46.77
C GLU A 171 -56.91 70.00 -46.01
N LEU A 172 -56.18 70.93 -45.38
CA LEU A 172 -56.69 72.18 -44.83
C LEU A 172 -56.42 73.33 -45.82
N LEU A 173 -57.47 73.91 -46.38
CA LEU A 173 -57.43 74.98 -47.37
C LEU A 173 -57.87 76.31 -46.73
N TYR A 174 -57.12 77.40 -46.94
CA TYR A 174 -57.42 78.73 -46.39
C TYR A 174 -56.78 79.83 -47.24
N GLY A 175 -57.17 81.11 -47.05
CA GLY A 175 -56.73 82.21 -47.93
C GLY A 175 -57.49 82.26 -49.26
N GLY A 176 -57.21 83.24 -50.12
CA GLY A 176 -57.85 83.36 -51.44
C GLY A 176 -59.21 84.08 -51.48
N ILE A 177 -59.81 84.31 -50.31
CA ILE A 177 -61.21 84.81 -50.18
C ILE A 177 -61.34 86.05 -49.28
N GLY A 178 -60.22 86.68 -48.92
CA GLY A 178 -60.19 87.96 -48.20
C GLY A 178 -60.55 87.89 -46.71
N LEU A 179 -60.71 86.69 -46.14
CA LEU A 179 -61.10 86.48 -44.74
C LEU A 179 -59.93 86.21 -43.79
N ILE A 180 -58.72 85.99 -44.32
CA ILE A 180 -57.52 85.78 -43.51
C ILE A 180 -56.44 86.77 -43.93
N SER A 181 -55.80 87.38 -42.95
CA SER A 181 -54.61 88.21 -43.12
C SER A 181 -53.48 87.79 -42.18
N THR A 182 -52.25 88.19 -42.48
CA THR A 182 -51.07 87.96 -41.65
C THR A 182 -50.37 89.25 -41.27
N GLY A 183 -49.64 89.20 -40.16
CA GLY A 183 -48.75 90.27 -39.72
C GLY A 183 -49.47 91.49 -39.12
N THR A 184 -48.69 92.40 -38.54
CA THR A 184 -49.21 93.60 -37.86
C THR A 184 -49.87 94.60 -38.81
N ALA A 185 -49.60 94.50 -40.12
CA ALA A 185 -50.19 95.34 -41.16
C ALA A 185 -51.53 94.79 -41.73
N ASN A 186 -52.04 93.64 -41.26
CA ASN A 186 -53.25 93.00 -41.79
C ASN A 186 -53.21 92.70 -43.29
N GLU A 187 -52.05 92.27 -43.81
CA GLU A 187 -51.87 91.90 -45.22
C GLU A 187 -52.73 90.68 -45.56
N LEU A 188 -53.60 90.80 -46.55
CA LEU A 188 -54.51 89.71 -46.93
C LEU A 188 -53.72 88.53 -47.53
N ILE A 189 -54.08 87.31 -47.13
CA ILE A 189 -53.63 86.13 -47.86
C ILE A 189 -54.50 86.01 -49.12
N GLU A 190 -54.03 86.61 -50.21
CA GLU A 190 -54.77 86.75 -51.47
C GLU A 190 -54.86 85.46 -52.29
N GLU A 191 -53.97 84.49 -52.08
CA GLU A 191 -54.02 83.16 -52.72
C GLU A 191 -54.50 82.08 -51.75
N GLN A 192 -55.15 81.04 -52.27
CA GLN A 192 -55.55 79.89 -51.46
C GLN A 192 -54.33 79.01 -51.16
N VAL A 193 -54.02 78.85 -49.89
CA VAL A 193 -52.94 78.01 -49.36
C VAL A 193 -53.54 76.69 -48.88
N SER A 194 -52.80 75.59 -49.07
CA SER A 194 -53.23 74.24 -48.69
C SER A 194 -52.18 73.57 -47.82
N SER A 195 -52.54 73.21 -46.58
CA SER A 195 -51.76 72.32 -45.73
C SER A 195 -52.29 70.89 -45.83
N LYS A 196 -51.45 69.86 -45.81
CA LYS A 196 -51.89 68.45 -46.00
C LYS A 196 -51.35 67.50 -44.94
N ASN A 197 -52.17 66.51 -44.56
CA ASN A 197 -51.79 65.39 -43.70
C ASN A 197 -52.36 64.06 -44.20
N ALA A 198 -51.56 63.00 -44.22
CA ALA A 198 -51.98 61.65 -44.58
C ALA A 198 -52.73 60.96 -43.43
N VAL A 199 -53.97 60.49 -43.66
CA VAL A 199 -54.84 59.84 -42.67
C VAL A 199 -55.22 58.41 -43.08
N SER A 200 -55.17 57.46 -42.13
CA SER A 200 -55.53 56.04 -42.35
C SER A 200 -56.78 55.60 -41.58
N VAL A 201 -57.61 54.72 -42.14
CA VAL A 201 -58.80 54.12 -41.50
C VAL A 201 -58.64 52.58 -41.40
N ILE A 202 -58.82 52.02 -40.19
CA ILE A 202 -58.60 50.58 -39.89
C ILE A 202 -59.85 49.94 -39.23
N ASN A 203 -60.26 48.74 -39.69
CA ASN A 203 -61.50 48.02 -39.26
C ASN A 203 -61.30 46.56 -38.76
N HIS A 204 -60.08 46.10 -38.48
CA HIS A 204 -59.82 44.70 -38.09
C HIS A 204 -58.61 44.56 -37.18
N LEU A 205 -58.54 45.40 -36.15
CA LEU A 205 -57.43 45.38 -35.19
C LEU A 205 -57.24 44.03 -34.46
N ARG A 206 -58.18 43.07 -34.53
CA ARG A 206 -58.20 41.92 -33.60
C ARG A 206 -58.31 40.50 -34.19
N LYS A 207 -58.25 40.27 -35.52
CA LYS A 207 -58.38 38.90 -36.11
C LYS A 207 -57.39 38.58 -37.24
N THR A 208 -56.10 38.52 -36.92
CA THR A 208 -55.02 38.19 -37.86
C THR A 208 -54.59 36.71 -37.84
N GLU A 209 -55.03 35.93 -36.85
CA GLU A 209 -54.67 34.52 -36.70
C GLU A 209 -55.92 33.63 -36.67
N ILE A 210 -56.06 32.74 -37.66
CA ILE A 210 -57.12 31.73 -37.65
C ILE A 210 -56.82 30.68 -36.56
N PRO A 211 -57.81 30.22 -35.78
CA PRO A 211 -57.65 29.19 -34.76
C PRO A 211 -57.45 27.77 -35.36
N LEU A 212 -56.70 27.62 -36.46
CA LEU A 212 -56.33 26.32 -37.01
C LEU A 212 -54.89 26.00 -36.65
N GLN A 213 -54.67 24.81 -36.09
CA GLN A 213 -53.33 24.28 -35.88
C GLN A 213 -53.17 22.95 -36.58
N PHE A 214 -52.00 22.71 -37.15
CA PHE A 214 -51.61 21.39 -37.62
C PHE A 214 -50.81 20.65 -36.53
N ARG A 215 -50.89 19.33 -36.56
CA ARG A 215 -50.02 18.43 -35.81
C ARG A 215 -49.59 17.29 -36.71
N VAL A 216 -48.31 16.95 -36.66
CA VAL A 216 -47.82 15.67 -37.18
C VAL A 216 -47.99 14.65 -36.05
N LEU A 217 -48.81 13.64 -36.29
CA LEU A 217 -49.06 12.55 -35.34
C LEU A 217 -47.94 11.50 -35.49
N GLY A 218 -46.77 11.83 -34.95
CA GLY A 218 -45.55 11.04 -35.07
C GLY A 218 -44.36 11.91 -35.47
N SER A 219 -43.39 11.31 -36.16
CA SER A 219 -42.22 12.03 -36.68
C SER A 219 -42.60 12.85 -37.91
N ASN A 220 -42.09 14.08 -38.00
CA ASN A 220 -42.10 14.88 -39.22
C ASN A 220 -40.86 14.60 -40.10
N LYS A 221 -40.07 13.58 -39.78
CA LYS A 221 -38.91 13.15 -40.56
C LYS A 221 -39.20 11.85 -41.30
N ILE A 222 -38.73 11.75 -42.54
CA ILE A 222 -38.83 10.56 -43.38
C ILE A 222 -37.45 10.13 -43.87
N LEU A 223 -37.27 8.82 -44.08
CA LEU A 223 -36.00 8.26 -44.55
C LEU A 223 -35.88 8.45 -46.07
N ASN A 224 -34.76 9.03 -46.49
CA ASN A 224 -34.43 9.35 -47.87
C ASN A 224 -33.33 8.43 -48.41
N ASP A 225 -33.69 7.17 -48.68
CA ASP A 225 -32.79 6.13 -49.20
C ASP A 225 -33.27 5.55 -50.55
N GLY A 226 -34.34 6.11 -51.12
CA GLY A 226 -34.93 5.69 -52.39
C GLY A 226 -35.69 4.38 -52.38
N THR A 227 -35.77 3.66 -51.25
CA THR A 227 -36.42 2.33 -51.19
C THR A 227 -37.43 2.21 -50.05
N THR A 228 -37.21 2.93 -48.96
CA THR A 228 -38.05 2.89 -47.77
C THR A 228 -39.42 3.53 -48.01
N GLN A 229 -40.48 2.78 -47.71
CA GLN A 229 -41.86 3.27 -47.71
C GLN A 229 -42.17 3.97 -46.39
N ASN A 230 -42.27 5.30 -46.42
CA ASN A 230 -42.57 6.13 -45.25
C ASN A 230 -44.08 6.32 -45.10
N THR A 231 -44.52 6.54 -43.85
CA THR A 231 -45.91 6.89 -43.52
C THR A 231 -45.93 8.14 -42.63
N LEU A 232 -46.75 9.13 -42.99
CA LEU A 232 -46.97 10.35 -42.20
C LEU A 232 -48.43 10.46 -41.81
N LYS A 233 -48.71 10.84 -40.57
CA LYS A 233 -50.07 11.13 -40.10
C LYS A 233 -50.15 12.61 -39.72
N LEU A 234 -51.11 13.32 -40.29
CA LEU A 234 -51.30 14.76 -40.12
C LEU A 234 -52.68 15.02 -39.53
N LYS A 235 -52.81 16.02 -38.67
CA LYS A 235 -54.09 16.45 -38.11
C LYS A 235 -54.19 17.96 -38.12
N VAL A 236 -55.20 18.51 -38.77
CA VAL A 236 -55.53 19.94 -38.71
C VAL A 236 -56.76 20.09 -37.85
N LEU A 237 -56.68 20.88 -36.78
CA LEU A 237 -57.75 21.01 -35.79
C LEU A 237 -58.01 22.47 -35.44
N ASN A 238 -59.28 22.76 -35.11
CA ASN A 238 -59.66 24.02 -34.51
C ASN A 238 -59.07 24.08 -33.08
N SER A 239 -58.03 24.87 -32.87
CA SER A 239 -57.34 25.02 -31.59
C SER A 239 -57.75 26.34 -30.93
N PRO A 240 -57.83 26.40 -29.58
CA PRO A 240 -58.02 27.67 -28.89
C PRO A 240 -56.97 28.71 -29.31
N LEU A 241 -57.39 29.96 -29.41
CA LEU A 241 -56.47 31.09 -29.63
C LEU A 241 -55.58 31.29 -28.39
N SER A 242 -54.47 32.03 -28.55
CA SER A 242 -53.50 32.31 -27.47
C SER A 242 -54.10 32.96 -26.22
N ASN A 243 -55.24 33.65 -26.37
CA ASN A 243 -56.05 34.23 -25.29
C ASN A 243 -57.05 33.24 -24.66
N ASN A 244 -56.92 31.95 -24.95
CA ASN A 244 -57.76 30.85 -24.46
C ASN A 244 -59.24 30.91 -24.90
N THR A 245 -59.59 31.76 -25.87
CA THR A 245 -60.92 31.75 -26.48
C THR A 245 -61.07 30.56 -27.42
N ARG A 246 -62.29 30.00 -27.46
CA ARG A 246 -62.63 28.79 -28.24
C ARG A 246 -63.64 29.14 -29.33
N PRO A 247 -63.23 29.89 -30.37
CA PRO A 247 -64.12 30.23 -31.47
C PRO A 247 -64.61 28.98 -32.20
N ILE A 248 -65.89 28.94 -32.56
CA ILE A 248 -66.43 27.94 -33.48
C ILE A 248 -66.10 28.39 -34.90
N LEU A 249 -65.44 27.53 -35.67
CA LEU A 249 -65.16 27.80 -37.08
C LEU A 249 -66.33 27.31 -37.91
N LEU A 250 -67.05 28.24 -38.55
CA LEU A 250 -68.16 27.91 -39.44
C LEU A 250 -67.62 27.41 -40.78
N LEU A 251 -68.18 26.29 -41.26
CA LEU A 251 -67.86 25.67 -42.53
C LEU A 251 -69.10 25.60 -43.42
N ASN A 252 -68.88 25.57 -44.72
CA ASN A 252 -69.93 25.31 -45.70
C ASN A 252 -69.37 24.47 -46.87
N GLN A 253 -70.20 24.18 -47.87
CA GLN A 253 -69.81 23.35 -49.01
C GLN A 253 -68.74 23.99 -49.91
N SER A 254 -68.51 25.30 -49.79
CA SER A 254 -67.41 26.00 -50.47
C SER A 254 -66.11 26.01 -49.64
N SER A 255 -66.16 25.57 -48.39
CA SER A 255 -64.96 25.38 -47.56
C SER A 255 -64.12 24.21 -48.06
N LYS A 256 -62.80 24.34 -48.09
CA LYS A 256 -61.89 23.29 -48.56
C LYS A 256 -60.61 23.25 -47.73
N PHE A 257 -60.07 22.03 -47.60
CA PHE A 257 -58.69 21.78 -47.23
C PHE A 257 -57.99 21.09 -48.40
N ILE A 258 -56.93 21.68 -48.95
CA ILE A 258 -56.18 21.13 -50.07
C ILE A 258 -54.78 20.79 -49.59
N VAL A 259 -54.41 19.51 -49.67
CA VAL A 259 -53.09 19.03 -49.28
C VAL A 259 -52.23 18.90 -50.53
N SER A 260 -51.08 19.55 -50.55
CA SER A 260 -50.15 19.49 -51.68
C SER A 260 -48.68 19.46 -51.27
N PHE A 261 -47.80 19.08 -52.19
CA PHE A 261 -46.34 19.12 -52.01
C PHE A 261 -45.63 19.25 -53.36
N GLU A 262 -44.32 19.54 -53.33
CA GLU A 262 -43.52 19.67 -54.54
C GLU A 262 -42.94 18.34 -55.04
N LYS A 263 -42.74 18.22 -56.35
CA LYS A 263 -42.11 17.06 -57.01
C LYS A 263 -40.87 17.52 -57.79
N GLY A 264 -39.77 16.79 -57.63
CA GLY A 264 -38.50 17.05 -58.31
C GLY A 264 -37.30 16.51 -57.54
N THR A 265 -36.09 16.66 -58.11
CA THR A 265 -34.85 16.22 -57.46
C THR A 265 -34.25 17.25 -56.49
N HIS A 266 -34.88 18.43 -56.39
CA HIS A 266 -34.47 19.55 -55.53
C HIS A 266 -34.84 19.31 -54.04
N ALA A 267 -34.32 20.16 -53.14
CA ALA A 267 -34.35 19.94 -51.70
C ALA A 267 -35.75 20.11 -51.06
N ASP A 268 -36.62 20.87 -51.70
CA ASP A 268 -38.01 21.20 -51.34
C ASP A 268 -39.03 20.16 -51.84
N ALA A 269 -38.66 19.31 -52.81
CA ALA A 269 -39.55 18.29 -53.38
C ALA A 269 -39.74 17.05 -52.50
N LEU A 270 -40.96 16.69 -52.14
CA LEU A 270 -41.20 15.53 -51.28
C LEU A 270 -40.89 14.19 -51.98
N VAL A 271 -41.09 14.12 -53.30
CA VAL A 271 -40.79 12.95 -54.16
C VAL A 271 -40.06 13.38 -55.43
N ALA A 272 -39.23 12.51 -56.01
CA ALA A 272 -38.39 12.87 -57.17
C ALA A 272 -38.98 12.45 -58.51
N THR A 273 -39.67 11.30 -58.55
CA THR A 273 -40.09 10.65 -59.80
C THR A 273 -41.58 10.38 -59.84
N ASP A 274 -42.13 10.20 -61.05
CA ASP A 274 -43.55 9.83 -61.24
C ASP A 274 -43.87 8.46 -60.65
N SER A 275 -42.91 7.53 -60.63
CA SER A 275 -43.09 6.21 -60.01
C SER A 275 -43.29 6.33 -58.50
N GLN A 276 -42.56 7.24 -57.85
CA GLN A 276 -42.75 7.51 -56.43
C GLN A 276 -44.07 8.23 -56.17
N LEU A 277 -44.43 9.23 -56.97
CA LEU A 277 -45.70 9.95 -56.85
C LEU A 277 -46.91 9.01 -56.98
N LYS A 278 -46.90 8.08 -57.95
CA LYS A 278 -47.97 7.08 -58.13
C LYS A 278 -48.13 6.16 -56.91
N GLY A 279 -47.06 5.93 -56.16
CA GLY A 279 -47.09 5.15 -54.93
C GLY A 279 -47.77 5.87 -53.78
N VAL A 280 -47.73 7.21 -53.72
CA VAL A 280 -48.25 8.00 -52.61
C VAL A 280 -49.77 7.90 -52.52
N GLN A 281 -50.28 7.64 -51.30
CA GLN A 281 -51.71 7.61 -51.00
C GLN A 281 -52.01 8.56 -49.83
N ILE A 282 -52.94 9.52 -50.00
CA ILE A 282 -53.43 10.39 -48.91
C ILE A 282 -54.90 10.09 -48.63
N THR A 283 -55.18 9.58 -47.44
CA THR A 283 -56.53 9.17 -47.02
C THR A 283 -56.97 9.91 -45.76
N VAL A 284 -58.26 10.27 -45.67
CA VAL A 284 -58.86 10.84 -44.46
C VAL A 284 -59.39 9.74 -43.53
N THR A 285 -59.16 9.87 -42.22
CA THR A 285 -59.61 8.87 -41.23
C THR A 285 -61.13 8.86 -41.06
N ASP A 286 -61.79 10.02 -41.10
CA ASP A 286 -63.25 10.17 -40.97
C ASP A 286 -63.90 10.52 -42.32
N THR A 287 -64.26 9.49 -43.08
CA THR A 287 -64.94 9.61 -44.38
C THR A 287 -66.43 10.00 -44.27
N ASN A 288 -67.00 9.99 -43.05
CA ASN A 288 -68.36 10.43 -42.81
C ASN A 288 -68.44 11.97 -42.74
N SER A 289 -67.40 12.62 -42.22
CA SER A 289 -67.33 14.08 -42.11
C SER A 289 -66.66 14.76 -43.30
N TRP A 290 -65.88 14.03 -44.10
CA TRP A 290 -65.06 14.58 -45.18
C TRP A 290 -65.15 13.74 -46.46
N THR A 291 -65.13 14.42 -47.60
CA THR A 291 -64.98 13.79 -48.93
C THR A 291 -63.60 14.12 -49.46
N SER A 292 -62.85 13.12 -49.94
CA SER A 292 -61.55 13.30 -50.61
C SER A 292 -61.68 13.16 -52.13
N THR A 293 -60.99 14.03 -52.86
CA THR A 293 -60.87 13.95 -54.33
C THR A 293 -59.41 14.14 -54.73
N HIS A 294 -58.97 13.40 -55.75
CA HIS A 294 -57.60 13.48 -56.26
C HIS A 294 -57.56 13.18 -57.77
N THR A 295 -56.80 14.00 -58.49
CA THR A 295 -56.54 13.78 -59.93
C THR A 295 -55.27 12.96 -60.09
N VAL A 296 -55.30 11.94 -60.93
CA VAL A 296 -54.16 11.03 -61.18
C VAL A 296 -52.90 11.82 -61.56
N ASN A 297 -51.76 11.48 -60.96
CA ASN A 297 -50.46 12.14 -61.13
C ASN A 297 -50.42 13.63 -60.70
N SER A 298 -51.42 14.10 -59.94
CA SER A 298 -51.35 15.39 -59.27
C SER A 298 -50.50 15.30 -58.00
N THR A 299 -49.93 16.41 -57.56
CA THR A 299 -49.37 16.52 -56.21
C THR A 299 -50.37 17.09 -55.21
N GLU A 300 -51.65 17.22 -55.58
CA GLU A 300 -52.69 17.85 -54.77
C GLU A 300 -53.89 16.92 -54.49
N TRP A 301 -54.35 16.92 -53.24
CA TRP A 301 -55.52 16.19 -52.76
C TRP A 301 -56.49 17.17 -52.10
N SER A 302 -57.75 17.20 -52.54
CA SER A 302 -58.75 18.13 -52.00
C SER A 302 -59.75 17.43 -51.10
N PHE A 303 -60.01 18.04 -49.95
CA PHE A 303 -60.92 17.56 -48.92
C PHE A 303 -62.02 18.60 -48.65
N THR A 304 -63.27 18.20 -48.86
CA THR A 304 -64.45 19.05 -48.66
C THR A 304 -65.24 18.55 -47.45
N PRO A 305 -65.64 19.45 -46.51
CA PRO A 305 -66.40 19.07 -45.35
C PRO A 305 -67.84 18.74 -45.71
N LYS A 306 -68.38 17.67 -45.11
CA LYS A 306 -69.82 17.38 -45.04
C LYS A 306 -70.46 18.00 -43.79
N ILE A 307 -69.63 18.47 -42.85
CA ILE A 307 -70.00 19.14 -41.60
C ILE A 307 -70.04 20.67 -41.79
N ASN A 308 -70.85 21.36 -41.00
CA ASN A 308 -71.09 22.81 -41.11
C ASN A 308 -70.30 23.66 -40.10
N GLN A 309 -69.53 23.03 -39.20
CA GLN A 309 -68.69 23.73 -38.24
C GLN A 309 -67.59 22.83 -37.67
N LEU A 310 -66.52 23.44 -37.16
CA LEU A 310 -65.52 22.80 -36.31
C LEU A 310 -65.57 23.46 -34.93
N THR A 311 -65.88 22.68 -33.91
CA THR A 311 -65.70 23.10 -32.51
C THR A 311 -64.26 22.85 -32.06
N ALA A 312 -63.84 23.44 -30.93
CA ALA A 312 -62.48 23.30 -30.44
C ALA A 312 -62.08 21.81 -30.26
N GLY A 313 -60.96 21.41 -30.85
CA GLY A 313 -60.43 20.05 -30.87
C GLY A 313 -60.90 19.20 -32.06
N GLN A 314 -61.97 19.60 -32.76
CA GLN A 314 -62.42 18.93 -33.99
C GLN A 314 -61.60 19.39 -35.20
N GLY A 315 -61.50 18.51 -36.19
CA GLY A 315 -60.62 18.74 -37.33
C GLY A 315 -60.64 17.61 -38.34
N ILE A 316 -59.64 17.63 -39.23
CA ILE A 316 -59.39 16.59 -40.23
C ILE A 316 -58.09 15.87 -39.89
N GLU A 317 -58.11 14.54 -39.96
CA GLU A 317 -56.93 13.68 -39.76
C GLU A 317 -56.64 12.90 -41.05
N LEU A 318 -55.41 12.98 -41.53
CA LEU A 318 -54.95 12.50 -42.83
C LEU A 318 -53.77 11.55 -42.64
N THR A 319 -53.77 10.42 -43.35
CA THR A 319 -52.63 9.49 -43.42
C THR A 319 -52.06 9.48 -44.83
N ILE A 320 -50.78 9.79 -44.94
CA ILE A 320 -49.98 9.71 -46.17
C ILE A 320 -49.15 8.42 -46.09
N SER A 321 -49.39 7.50 -47.02
CA SER A 321 -48.79 6.16 -47.01
C SER A 321 -47.95 5.92 -48.26
N ASN A 322 -47.07 4.91 -48.20
CA ASN A 322 -46.21 4.46 -49.32
C ASN A 322 -45.31 5.56 -49.91
N LEU A 323 -44.91 6.52 -49.07
CA LEU A 323 -44.07 7.64 -49.48
C LEU A 323 -42.61 7.21 -49.58
N VAL A 324 -42.12 6.99 -50.80
CA VAL A 324 -40.70 6.72 -51.08
C VAL A 324 -40.06 7.96 -51.70
N THR A 325 -38.87 8.34 -51.24
CA THR A 325 -38.17 9.51 -51.77
C THR A 325 -36.68 9.24 -51.97
N ASN A 326 -36.15 9.81 -53.05
CA ASN A 326 -34.72 9.93 -53.36
C ASN A 326 -34.39 11.34 -53.90
N SER A 327 -35.26 12.33 -53.61
CA SER A 327 -34.98 13.75 -53.88
C SER A 327 -33.80 14.22 -53.02
N ALA A 328 -33.24 15.40 -53.28
CA ALA A 328 -32.20 15.95 -52.40
C ALA A 328 -32.69 16.01 -50.94
N SER A 329 -31.84 15.55 -50.02
CA SER A 329 -32.11 15.59 -48.57
C SER A 329 -32.25 17.03 -48.08
N GLY A 330 -33.12 17.26 -47.11
CA GLY A 330 -33.47 18.59 -46.63
C GLY A 330 -34.95 18.71 -46.25
N LEU A 331 -35.38 19.93 -45.95
CA LEU A 331 -36.77 20.24 -45.64
C LEU A 331 -37.59 20.30 -46.92
N ALA A 332 -38.53 19.36 -47.07
CA ALA A 332 -39.66 19.49 -47.97
C ALA A 332 -40.86 20.04 -47.19
N CYS A 333 -41.85 20.57 -47.90
CA CYS A 333 -43.08 21.04 -47.27
C CYS A 333 -44.28 20.26 -47.80
N ILE A 334 -45.19 19.95 -46.89
CA ILE A 334 -46.58 19.64 -47.21
C ILE A 334 -47.39 20.89 -46.92
N TYR A 335 -48.10 21.38 -47.91
CA TYR A 335 -48.97 22.54 -47.80
C TYR A 335 -50.38 22.07 -47.54
N ILE A 336 -51.08 22.74 -46.62
CA ILE A 336 -52.52 22.60 -46.44
C ILE A 336 -53.16 23.97 -46.62
N ASP A 337 -53.71 24.21 -47.79
CA ASP A 337 -54.51 25.40 -48.06
C ASP A 337 -55.90 25.25 -47.46
N TYR A 338 -56.34 26.24 -46.69
CA TYR A 338 -57.69 26.33 -46.18
C TYR A 338 -58.40 27.52 -46.84
N GLN A 339 -59.61 27.27 -47.31
CA GLN A 339 -60.41 28.24 -48.04
C GLN A 339 -61.81 28.36 -47.43
N ASN A 340 -62.34 29.58 -47.40
CA ASN A 340 -63.70 29.92 -46.98
C ASN A 340 -64.06 29.40 -45.58
N ILE A 341 -63.25 29.75 -44.57
CA ILE A 341 -63.46 29.34 -43.17
C ILE A 341 -63.97 30.54 -42.34
N GLY A 342 -65.30 30.64 -42.18
CA GLY A 342 -65.94 31.71 -41.41
C GLY A 342 -65.66 33.13 -41.94
N SER A 343 -65.33 34.08 -41.04
CA SER A 343 -64.94 35.45 -41.38
C SER A 343 -63.42 35.65 -41.44
N TYR A 344 -62.64 34.57 -41.51
CA TYR A 344 -61.19 34.62 -41.56
C TYR A 344 -60.69 34.67 -43.01
N PRO A 345 -59.55 35.32 -43.28
CA PRO A 345 -58.91 35.25 -44.59
C PRO A 345 -58.49 33.82 -44.95
N ASP A 346 -58.56 33.48 -46.24
CA ASP A 346 -57.96 32.26 -46.77
C ASP A 346 -56.46 32.23 -46.47
N GLY A 347 -55.92 31.03 -46.31
CA GLY A 347 -54.50 30.90 -46.01
C GLY A 347 -53.98 29.48 -46.11
N ARG A 348 -52.73 29.34 -45.70
CA ARG A 348 -51.95 28.11 -45.88
C ARG A 348 -51.28 27.73 -44.57
N LEU A 349 -51.41 26.46 -44.21
CA LEU A 349 -50.57 25.83 -43.21
C LEU A 349 -49.40 25.16 -43.92
N VAL A 350 -48.18 25.51 -43.54
CA VAL A 350 -46.96 24.92 -44.09
C VAL A 350 -46.42 23.90 -43.08
N ILE A 351 -46.38 22.64 -43.49
CA ILE A 351 -45.94 21.54 -42.64
C ILE A 351 -44.56 21.08 -43.13
N PRO A 352 -43.48 21.42 -42.40
CA PRO A 352 -42.13 21.01 -42.78
C PRO A 352 -41.93 19.51 -42.51
N ILE A 353 -41.54 18.80 -43.56
CA ILE A 353 -41.12 17.40 -43.55
C ILE A 353 -39.63 17.30 -43.82
N GLU A 354 -38.87 16.73 -42.90
CA GLU A 354 -37.43 16.57 -43.06
C GLU A 354 -37.14 15.24 -43.77
N LYS A 355 -36.64 15.30 -45.01
CA LYS A 355 -36.09 14.15 -45.71
C LYS A 355 -34.63 14.01 -45.33
N THR A 356 -34.32 12.96 -44.59
CA THR A 356 -32.97 12.74 -44.07
C THR A 356 -32.47 11.36 -44.48
N PRO A 357 -31.19 11.22 -44.89
CA PRO A 357 -30.60 9.90 -45.16
C PRO A 357 -30.44 9.08 -43.87
N LEU A 358 -30.59 9.73 -42.71
CA LEU A 358 -30.50 9.15 -41.37
C LEU A 358 -31.81 9.38 -40.61
N LEU A 359 -32.47 8.31 -40.19
CA LEU A 359 -33.68 8.44 -39.37
C LEU A 359 -33.30 8.57 -37.89
N TYR A 360 -33.74 9.64 -37.25
CA TYR A 360 -33.64 9.80 -35.80
C TYR A 360 -34.98 9.46 -35.16
N SER A 361 -35.08 8.32 -34.50
CA SER A 361 -36.31 7.89 -33.82
C SER A 361 -36.00 7.45 -32.39
N GLY A 362 -36.69 8.02 -31.40
CA GLY A 362 -36.50 7.64 -29.99
C GLY A 362 -35.06 7.77 -29.46
N GLY A 363 -34.24 8.66 -30.04
CA GLY A 363 -32.83 8.84 -29.66
C GLY A 363 -31.83 7.89 -30.35
N GLN A 364 -32.27 7.19 -31.40
CA GLN A 364 -31.50 6.23 -32.18
C GLN A 364 -31.35 6.69 -33.63
N VAL A 365 -30.24 6.34 -34.29
CA VAL A 365 -29.92 6.70 -35.68
C VAL A 365 -30.02 5.46 -36.57
N GLY A 366 -30.94 5.46 -37.52
CA GLY A 366 -31.09 4.40 -38.53
C GLY A 366 -30.50 4.80 -39.88
N ILE A 367 -29.71 3.91 -40.49
CA ILE A 367 -29.23 4.02 -41.87
C ILE A 367 -29.80 2.86 -42.68
N GLY A 368 -30.70 3.17 -43.63
CA GLY A 368 -31.40 2.15 -44.43
C GLY A 368 -32.46 1.34 -43.67
N ILE A 369 -32.96 1.86 -42.55
CA ILE A 369 -33.96 1.19 -41.68
C ILE A 369 -34.94 2.20 -41.07
N THR A 370 -36.24 1.84 -41.03
CA THR A 370 -37.35 2.67 -40.53
C THR A 370 -37.60 2.59 -39.03
N ASN A 371 -37.19 1.50 -38.40
CA ASN A 371 -37.34 1.26 -36.97
C ASN A 371 -35.98 0.81 -36.42
N PRO A 372 -35.03 1.75 -36.20
CA PRO A 372 -33.78 1.39 -35.54
C PRO A 372 -34.10 0.78 -34.17
N VAL A 373 -33.32 -0.22 -33.76
CA VAL A 373 -33.44 -0.85 -32.43
C VAL A 373 -32.19 -0.62 -31.56
N ALA A 374 -31.16 0.00 -32.13
CA ALA A 374 -29.88 0.32 -31.54
C ALA A 374 -29.56 1.81 -31.71
N LYS A 375 -28.64 2.38 -30.92
CA LYS A 375 -28.30 3.81 -31.02
C LYS A 375 -27.80 4.21 -32.42
N LEU A 376 -27.09 3.32 -33.10
CA LEU A 376 -26.80 3.38 -34.52
C LEU A 376 -27.12 2.01 -35.13
N ASP A 377 -28.12 1.94 -35.99
CA ASP A 377 -28.59 0.72 -36.65
C ASP A 377 -28.38 0.85 -38.16
N ILE A 378 -27.51 0.01 -38.72
CA ILE A 378 -27.11 0.04 -40.12
C ILE A 378 -27.53 -1.25 -40.79
N GLN A 379 -28.27 -1.12 -41.90
CA GLN A 379 -28.77 -2.24 -42.67
C GLN A 379 -28.37 -2.11 -44.14
N SER A 380 -27.75 -3.16 -44.70
CA SER A 380 -27.32 -3.17 -46.12
C SER A 380 -28.27 -3.93 -47.06
N ALA A 381 -29.20 -4.75 -46.54
CA ALA A 381 -30.23 -5.49 -47.29
C ALA A 381 -31.46 -5.79 -46.42
N ALA A 382 -32.61 -6.10 -47.02
CA ALA A 382 -33.88 -6.36 -46.29
C ALA A 382 -33.74 -7.46 -45.22
N ARG A 383 -34.16 -7.17 -43.97
CA ARG A 383 -34.16 -8.13 -42.85
C ARG A 383 -35.13 -9.28 -43.15
N THR A 384 -34.61 -10.50 -43.27
CA THR A 384 -35.41 -11.71 -43.47
C THR A 384 -35.93 -12.35 -42.17
N TYR A 385 -35.36 -11.99 -41.01
CA TYR A 385 -35.79 -12.50 -39.69
C TYR A 385 -36.10 -11.35 -38.75
N ILE A 386 -37.39 -11.09 -38.52
CA ILE A 386 -37.89 -9.89 -37.85
C ILE A 386 -38.00 -10.03 -36.31
N ASN A 387 -37.87 -11.24 -35.75
CA ASN A 387 -38.34 -11.55 -34.39
C ASN A 387 -37.31 -12.20 -33.43
N ASN A 388 -36.02 -12.31 -33.77
CA ASN A 388 -35.02 -13.01 -32.92
C ASN A 388 -33.80 -12.14 -32.59
N HIS A 389 -34.01 -10.90 -32.13
CA HIS A 389 -32.90 -10.03 -31.74
C HIS A 389 -32.97 -9.59 -30.29
N PRO A 390 -31.83 -9.53 -29.56
CA PRO A 390 -31.83 -9.18 -28.15
C PRO A 390 -32.37 -7.76 -27.96
N THR A 391 -33.31 -7.61 -27.03
CA THR A 391 -33.88 -6.32 -26.60
C THR A 391 -32.89 -5.45 -25.81
N ALA A 392 -31.64 -5.91 -25.65
CA ALA A 392 -30.58 -5.20 -24.96
C ALA A 392 -29.84 -4.24 -25.90
N VAL A 393 -29.80 -2.98 -25.51
CA VAL A 393 -29.35 -1.83 -26.31
C VAL A 393 -27.86 -1.95 -26.66
N ASN A 394 -27.55 -2.37 -27.89
CA ASN A 394 -26.21 -2.25 -28.45
C ASN A 394 -26.00 -0.84 -29.04
N GLY A 395 -24.81 -0.27 -28.87
CA GLY A 395 -24.51 1.09 -29.36
C GLY A 395 -24.41 1.19 -30.88
N LEU A 396 -23.92 0.13 -31.53
CA LEU A 396 -23.82 -0.04 -32.98
C LEU A 396 -24.33 -1.43 -33.32
N TYR A 397 -25.29 -1.52 -34.24
CA TYR A 397 -25.85 -2.77 -34.74
C TYR A 397 -25.76 -2.79 -36.25
N VAL A 398 -25.04 -3.77 -36.80
CA VAL A 398 -24.84 -3.91 -38.24
C VAL A 398 -25.28 -5.30 -38.67
N THR A 399 -26.14 -5.38 -39.68
CA THR A 399 -26.68 -6.65 -40.18
C THR A 399 -26.48 -6.79 -41.68
N GLY A 400 -26.13 -7.99 -42.13
CA GLY A 400 -25.84 -8.32 -43.52
C GLY A 400 -25.50 -9.81 -43.69
N ALA A 401 -25.54 -10.29 -44.93
CA ALA A 401 -25.19 -11.68 -45.28
C ALA A 401 -23.67 -11.89 -45.31
N PHE A 402 -23.00 -11.66 -44.18
CA PHE A 402 -21.55 -11.77 -44.06
C PHE A 402 -21.11 -13.24 -44.20
N LYS A 403 -20.01 -13.49 -44.91
CA LYS A 403 -19.37 -14.82 -45.00
C LYS A 403 -18.26 -14.98 -43.96
N ALA A 404 -17.75 -16.21 -43.80
CA ALA A 404 -16.52 -16.45 -43.07
C ALA A 404 -15.34 -15.87 -43.86
N ASP A 405 -14.64 -14.91 -43.24
CA ASP A 405 -13.46 -14.17 -43.72
C ASP A 405 -13.66 -13.27 -44.97
N LYS A 406 -13.24 -11.99 -44.84
CA LYS A 406 -13.06 -10.99 -45.92
C LYS A 406 -14.30 -10.35 -46.55
N GLU A 407 -15.51 -10.61 -46.04
CA GLU A 407 -16.75 -9.97 -46.52
C GLU A 407 -17.62 -9.39 -45.38
N GLY A 408 -16.98 -8.93 -44.30
CA GLY A 408 -17.63 -8.41 -43.08
C GLY A 408 -17.62 -6.88 -42.93
N VAL A 409 -17.80 -6.39 -41.70
CA VAL A 409 -17.67 -4.96 -41.36
C VAL A 409 -16.22 -4.65 -41.04
N GLU A 410 -15.67 -3.62 -41.67
CA GLU A 410 -14.26 -3.28 -41.53
C GLU A 410 -14.07 -1.84 -41.06
N PHE A 411 -13.19 -1.68 -40.07
CA PHE A 411 -12.68 -0.39 -39.64
C PHE A 411 -11.23 -0.30 -40.12
N ARG A 412 -11.02 0.46 -41.19
CA ARG A 412 -9.71 0.62 -41.83
C ARG A 412 -9.05 1.93 -41.45
N HIS A 413 -7.73 1.92 -41.39
CA HIS A 413 -6.93 3.13 -41.41
C HIS A 413 -7.06 3.83 -42.77
N SER A 414 -6.87 5.15 -42.81
CA SER A 414 -7.12 5.97 -44.01
C SER A 414 -6.22 5.63 -45.20
N ASP A 415 -5.06 5.02 -44.96
CA ASP A 415 -4.14 4.54 -46.00
C ASP A 415 -4.54 3.17 -46.58
N GLY A 416 -5.58 2.52 -46.03
CA GLY A 416 -6.09 1.22 -46.45
C GLY A 416 -5.16 0.03 -46.17
N LYS A 417 -4.03 0.23 -45.50
CA LYS A 417 -3.04 -0.84 -45.28
C LYS A 417 -3.37 -1.74 -44.10
N GLN A 418 -4.08 -1.21 -43.11
CA GLN A 418 -4.35 -1.87 -41.83
C GLN A 418 -5.77 -1.57 -41.34
N GLY A 419 -6.29 -2.44 -40.49
CA GLY A 419 -7.65 -2.38 -39.99
C GLY A 419 -8.08 -3.63 -39.24
N ILE A 420 -9.28 -3.58 -38.67
CA ILE A 420 -9.94 -4.72 -38.03
C ILE A 420 -11.27 -5.02 -38.73
N GLY A 421 -11.48 -6.30 -39.04
CA GLY A 421 -12.69 -6.82 -39.67
C GLY A 421 -13.49 -7.74 -38.73
N PHE A 422 -14.81 -7.67 -38.85
CA PHE A 422 -15.77 -8.54 -38.15
C PHE A 422 -16.58 -9.31 -39.18
N GLY A 423 -16.38 -10.63 -39.28
CA GLY A 423 -17.04 -11.55 -40.22
C GLY A 423 -18.00 -12.53 -39.52
N PHE A 424 -18.43 -13.58 -40.22
CA PHE A 424 -19.29 -14.61 -39.63
C PHE A 424 -18.50 -15.47 -38.63
N ASN A 425 -18.73 -15.26 -37.33
CA ASN A 425 -18.02 -15.89 -36.20
C ASN A 425 -16.49 -15.66 -36.19
N THR A 426 -15.98 -14.67 -36.93
CA THR A 426 -14.55 -14.36 -37.00
C THR A 426 -14.26 -12.88 -36.74
N ILE A 427 -13.11 -12.60 -36.11
CA ILE A 427 -12.49 -11.28 -36.03
C ILE A 427 -11.13 -11.42 -36.70
N TYR A 428 -10.80 -10.53 -37.63
CA TYR A 428 -9.60 -10.66 -38.46
C TYR A 428 -8.89 -9.31 -38.66
N ALA A 429 -7.58 -9.35 -38.90
CA ALA A 429 -6.82 -8.20 -39.40
C ALA A 429 -7.18 -7.98 -40.89
N THR A 430 -7.50 -6.74 -41.28
CA THR A 430 -7.88 -6.40 -42.66
C THR A 430 -7.03 -5.26 -43.21
N GLY A 431 -6.81 -5.26 -44.53
CA GLY A 431 -5.88 -4.37 -45.21
C GLY A 431 -5.05 -5.15 -46.21
N ASN A 432 -4.14 -4.45 -46.89
CA ASN A 432 -3.28 -5.04 -47.92
C ASN A 432 -1.87 -5.41 -47.39
N ASP A 433 -1.60 -5.26 -46.10
CA ASP A 433 -0.34 -5.66 -45.46
C ASP A 433 -0.37 -7.15 -45.08
N GLY A 434 0.56 -7.94 -45.63
CA GLY A 434 0.64 -9.39 -45.39
C GLY A 434 1.16 -9.78 -44.00
N ASN A 435 1.72 -8.83 -43.24
CA ASN A 435 2.31 -9.07 -41.91
C ASN A 435 1.51 -8.38 -40.79
N GLN A 436 0.20 -8.17 -40.97
CA GLN A 436 -0.59 -7.42 -40.00
C GLN A 436 -1.01 -8.28 -38.79
N ASP A 437 -0.71 -7.79 -37.59
CA ASP A 437 -1.19 -8.37 -36.33
C ASP A 437 -2.63 -7.93 -35.99
N LEU A 438 -3.40 -8.84 -35.36
CA LEU A 438 -4.69 -8.51 -34.72
C LEU A 438 -4.49 -8.26 -33.21
N GLY A 439 -4.29 -7.00 -32.84
CA GLY A 439 -4.07 -6.61 -31.44
C GLY A 439 -5.36 -6.56 -30.61
N LEU A 440 -5.40 -7.29 -29.49
CA LEU A 440 -6.45 -7.18 -28.47
C LEU A 440 -5.87 -6.49 -27.22
N THR A 441 -6.13 -5.18 -27.09
CA THR A 441 -5.56 -4.36 -26.01
C THR A 441 -6.66 -3.68 -25.21
N ALA A 442 -6.56 -3.68 -23.88
CA ALA A 442 -7.48 -2.90 -23.05
C ALA A 442 -7.12 -1.41 -23.14
N LYS A 443 -8.10 -0.53 -23.39
CA LYS A 443 -7.90 0.93 -23.53
C LYS A 443 -7.48 1.64 -22.22
N GLY A 444 -7.20 0.90 -21.14
CA GLY A 444 -6.82 1.43 -19.82
C GLY A 444 -6.07 0.38 -19.01
N LYS A 445 -5.91 0.57 -17.70
CA LYS A 445 -5.16 -0.33 -16.80
C LYS A 445 -5.77 -1.74 -16.60
N GLY A 446 -6.87 -2.06 -17.28
CA GLY A 446 -7.55 -3.35 -17.19
C GLY A 446 -6.87 -4.46 -18.00
N LYS A 447 -7.22 -5.72 -17.73
CA LYS A 447 -6.77 -6.89 -18.51
C LYS A 447 -7.86 -7.31 -19.51
N VAL A 448 -7.47 -7.77 -20.69
CA VAL A 448 -8.39 -8.45 -21.61
C VAL A 448 -8.71 -9.83 -21.03
N LYS A 449 -10.00 -10.12 -20.80
CA LYS A 449 -10.47 -11.41 -20.25
C LYS A 449 -11.27 -12.16 -21.30
N VAL A 450 -10.92 -13.42 -21.57
CA VAL A 450 -11.72 -14.35 -22.38
C VAL A 450 -12.47 -15.28 -21.42
N HIS A 451 -13.80 -15.19 -21.39
CA HIS A 451 -14.65 -15.90 -20.42
C HIS A 451 -15.01 -17.35 -20.80
N SER A 452 -14.51 -17.84 -21.93
CA SER A 452 -14.75 -19.19 -22.49
C SER A 452 -13.43 -19.89 -22.82
N PRO A 453 -13.40 -21.23 -23.02
CA PRO A 453 -12.19 -21.93 -23.44
C PRO A 453 -11.64 -21.33 -24.75
N LEU A 454 -10.38 -20.92 -24.73
CA LEU A 454 -9.68 -20.42 -25.91
C LEU A 454 -9.03 -21.61 -26.63
N TRP A 455 -9.54 -21.95 -27.82
CA TRP A 455 -8.91 -22.95 -28.69
C TRP A 455 -7.98 -22.24 -29.68
N VAL A 456 -6.70 -22.60 -29.67
CA VAL A 456 -5.69 -22.09 -30.62
C VAL A 456 -5.03 -23.28 -31.31
N GLU A 457 -5.10 -23.35 -32.64
CA GLU A 457 -4.45 -24.41 -33.42
C GLU A 457 -2.91 -24.23 -33.51
N GLY A 458 -2.45 -22.99 -33.36
CA GLY A 458 -1.04 -22.56 -33.36
C GLY A 458 -0.37 -22.53 -31.97
N ASN A 459 0.75 -21.81 -31.90
CA ASN A 459 1.48 -21.54 -30.65
C ASN A 459 0.82 -20.38 -29.88
N VAL A 460 0.62 -20.52 -28.57
CA VAL A 460 0.00 -19.48 -27.72
C VAL A 460 1.08 -18.73 -26.94
N GLY A 461 1.28 -17.45 -27.22
CA GLY A 461 2.13 -16.55 -26.43
C GLY A 461 1.32 -15.74 -25.42
N ILE A 462 1.67 -15.78 -24.14
CA ILE A 462 1.12 -14.93 -23.08
C ILE A 462 2.21 -13.94 -22.67
N GLY A 463 2.31 -12.80 -23.36
CA GLY A 463 3.29 -11.74 -23.08
C GLY A 463 4.63 -11.83 -23.83
N ILE A 464 4.68 -12.63 -24.90
CA ILE A 464 5.81 -12.82 -25.84
C ILE A 464 5.31 -12.68 -27.30
N THR A 465 6.11 -12.11 -28.21
CA THR A 465 5.70 -11.80 -29.60
C THR A 465 5.99 -12.90 -30.63
N ASN A 466 6.82 -13.89 -30.31
CA ASN A 466 7.15 -15.03 -31.19
C ASN A 466 7.18 -16.33 -30.37
N PRO A 467 6.02 -16.91 -30.00
CA PRO A 467 5.99 -18.13 -29.22
C PRO A 467 6.54 -19.31 -30.05
N VAL A 468 7.60 -19.94 -29.57
CA VAL A 468 8.27 -21.07 -30.26
C VAL A 468 7.71 -22.44 -29.86
N ALA A 469 6.85 -22.49 -28.83
CA ALA A 469 6.18 -23.68 -28.33
C ALA A 469 4.65 -23.51 -28.28
N LYS A 470 3.89 -24.61 -28.15
CA LYS A 470 2.42 -24.60 -28.15
C LYS A 470 1.80 -23.68 -27.07
N LEU A 471 2.49 -23.44 -25.95
CA LEU A 471 2.15 -22.42 -24.95
C LEU A 471 3.44 -21.83 -24.36
N ASP A 472 3.59 -20.51 -24.41
CA ASP A 472 4.78 -19.73 -23.99
C ASP A 472 4.33 -18.49 -23.18
N ILE A 473 4.83 -18.25 -21.96
CA ILE A 473 4.29 -17.24 -21.01
C ILE A 473 5.42 -16.33 -20.48
N GLN A 474 5.34 -15.01 -20.71
CA GLN A 474 6.30 -13.96 -20.34
C GLN A 474 5.59 -12.77 -19.62
N SER A 475 6.15 -12.21 -18.54
CA SER A 475 5.45 -11.20 -17.71
C SER A 475 6.18 -9.85 -17.45
N GLU A 476 6.86 -9.25 -18.44
CA GLU A 476 7.33 -7.82 -18.58
C GLU A 476 8.79 -7.67 -19.12
N ASN A 477 9.09 -6.48 -19.68
CA ASN A 477 10.38 -6.12 -20.30
C ASN A 477 11.54 -6.07 -19.28
N ARG A 478 12.59 -6.87 -19.50
CA ARG A 478 13.87 -6.77 -18.79
C ARG A 478 14.97 -6.22 -19.70
N LYS A 479 15.62 -5.13 -19.27
CA LYS A 479 16.90 -4.65 -19.82
C LYS A 479 18.00 -5.20 -18.91
N ASN A 480 18.63 -6.30 -19.35
CA ASN A 480 19.98 -6.82 -19.03
C ASN A 480 20.03 -8.36 -19.27
N GLN A 481 21.11 -8.83 -19.90
CA GLN A 481 21.41 -10.24 -20.27
C GLN A 481 21.78 -11.09 -19.03
N HIS A 482 21.49 -12.38 -18.88
CA HIS A 482 20.62 -13.39 -19.55
C HIS A 482 19.78 -14.09 -18.43
N PRO A 483 18.98 -15.16 -18.68
CA PRO A 483 19.41 -16.37 -17.95
C PRO A 483 19.21 -17.72 -18.66
N THR A 484 20.16 -18.61 -18.43
CA THR A 484 20.20 -20.06 -18.72
C THR A 484 19.20 -20.91 -17.92
N ALA A 485 17.98 -20.45 -17.71
CA ALA A 485 16.92 -21.29 -17.15
C ALA A 485 15.54 -20.75 -17.50
N VAL A 486 14.96 -21.27 -18.58
CA VAL A 486 13.49 -21.33 -18.69
C VAL A 486 13.16 -22.78 -19.04
N ASN A 487 12.95 -23.59 -18.00
CA ASN A 487 12.50 -24.96 -18.13
C ASN A 487 10.98 -24.95 -18.28
N GLY A 488 10.48 -25.07 -19.52
CA GLY A 488 9.13 -25.54 -19.89
C GLY A 488 7.87 -24.82 -19.39
N LEU A 489 7.79 -24.41 -18.12
CA LEU A 489 6.59 -23.88 -17.45
C LEU A 489 7.00 -22.85 -16.37
N TYR A 490 6.50 -21.62 -16.50
CA TYR A 490 6.73 -20.52 -15.55
C TYR A 490 5.42 -20.12 -14.87
N VAL A 491 5.30 -20.33 -13.55
CA VAL A 491 4.06 -20.11 -12.78
C VAL A 491 4.33 -19.27 -11.54
N THR A 492 3.52 -18.22 -11.32
CA THR A 492 3.66 -17.27 -10.21
C THR A 492 2.35 -17.10 -9.45
N GLY A 493 2.35 -17.21 -8.12
CA GLY A 493 1.16 -17.09 -7.26
C GLY A 493 1.48 -17.01 -5.75
N ALA A 494 0.50 -16.69 -4.91
CA ALA A 494 0.64 -16.61 -3.45
C ALA A 494 0.58 -18.00 -2.79
N PHE A 495 1.49 -18.90 -3.16
CA PHE A 495 1.54 -20.28 -2.67
C PHE A 495 1.84 -20.34 -1.16
N LYS A 496 1.32 -21.36 -0.47
CA LYS A 496 1.74 -21.72 0.89
C LYS A 496 2.83 -22.79 0.83
N ALA A 497 3.48 -23.08 1.95
CA ALA A 497 4.55 -24.08 2.03
C ALA A 497 4.03 -25.48 1.64
N ASP A 498 2.99 -26.02 2.28
CA ASP A 498 2.62 -27.44 2.07
C ASP A 498 1.19 -27.64 1.54
N ARG A 499 0.64 -26.62 0.88
CA ARG A 499 -0.69 -26.66 0.24
C ARG A 499 -0.84 -25.49 -0.74
N GLU A 500 -1.77 -25.60 -1.68
CA GLU A 500 -2.17 -24.49 -2.57
C GLU A 500 -1.06 -24.04 -3.54
N GLY A 501 -0.12 -24.93 -3.90
CA GLY A 501 0.95 -24.70 -4.88
C GLY A 501 0.63 -25.21 -6.30
N VAL A 502 1.65 -25.47 -7.11
CA VAL A 502 1.51 -26.14 -8.43
C VAL A 502 1.71 -27.64 -8.24
N GLU A 503 0.73 -28.44 -8.67
CA GLU A 503 0.77 -29.89 -8.49
C GLU A 503 0.72 -30.64 -9.82
N PHE A 504 1.59 -31.63 -9.95
CA PHE A 504 1.55 -32.65 -11.00
C PHE A 504 1.05 -33.93 -10.37
N ARG A 505 -0.22 -34.27 -10.64
CA ARG A 505 -0.89 -35.43 -10.04
C ARG A 505 -1.00 -36.59 -11.02
N HIS A 506 -0.94 -37.81 -10.48
CA HIS A 506 -1.35 -39.00 -11.19
C HIS A 506 -2.87 -38.97 -11.46
N SER A 507 -3.33 -39.66 -12.51
CA SER A 507 -4.74 -39.61 -12.94
C SER A 507 -5.73 -40.18 -11.94
N ASP A 508 -5.28 -41.01 -11.00
CA ASP A 508 -6.10 -41.53 -9.89
C ASP A 508 -6.23 -40.56 -8.71
N GLY A 509 -5.50 -39.44 -8.74
CA GLY A 509 -5.52 -38.40 -7.71
C GLY A 509 -4.88 -38.81 -6.37
N LYS A 510 -4.30 -40.01 -6.26
CA LYS A 510 -3.77 -40.54 -4.99
C LYS A 510 -2.33 -40.12 -4.72
N GLN A 511 -1.56 -39.84 -5.77
CA GLN A 511 -0.13 -39.55 -5.70
C GLN A 511 0.26 -38.41 -6.66
N GLY A 512 1.35 -37.73 -6.36
CA GLY A 512 1.88 -36.65 -7.19
C GLY A 512 3.00 -35.87 -6.53
N ILE A 513 3.47 -34.84 -7.24
CA ILE A 513 4.49 -33.89 -6.75
C ILE A 513 3.94 -32.48 -6.80
N GLY A 514 4.00 -31.78 -5.67
CA GLY A 514 3.62 -30.38 -5.50
C GLY A 514 4.83 -29.47 -5.34
N PHE A 515 4.71 -28.24 -5.84
CA PHE A 515 5.66 -27.14 -5.70
C PHE A 515 4.94 -25.98 -4.97
N GLY A 516 5.31 -25.73 -3.71
CA GLY A 516 4.75 -24.66 -2.88
C GLY A 516 5.69 -23.45 -2.80
N TYR A 517 5.45 -22.57 -1.82
CA TYR A 517 6.37 -21.47 -1.54
C TYR A 517 7.66 -22.02 -0.90
N ASN A 518 8.71 -22.13 -1.71
CA ASN A 518 10.04 -22.66 -1.35
C ASN A 518 10.05 -24.13 -0.87
N THR A 519 9.06 -24.92 -1.29
CA THR A 519 8.89 -26.32 -0.90
C THR A 519 8.60 -27.19 -2.11
N ILE A 520 9.04 -28.45 -2.02
CA ILE A 520 8.59 -29.53 -2.89
C ILE A 520 8.01 -30.60 -1.96
N TYR A 521 6.80 -31.05 -2.21
CA TYR A 521 6.08 -31.99 -1.35
C TYR A 521 5.42 -33.10 -2.18
N ALA A 522 5.23 -34.27 -1.60
CA ALA A 522 4.36 -35.28 -2.18
C ALA A 522 2.90 -34.87 -1.99
N THR A 523 2.06 -35.02 -3.01
CA THR A 523 0.65 -34.57 -3.00
C THR A 523 -0.31 -35.72 -3.35
N GLY A 524 -1.57 -35.63 -2.95
CA GLY A 524 -2.54 -36.72 -3.01
C GLY A 524 -3.00 -37.16 -1.61
N ASN A 525 -3.73 -38.27 -1.53
CA ASN A 525 -4.39 -38.74 -0.30
C ASN A 525 -3.75 -39.99 0.31
N ASP A 526 -2.62 -40.45 -0.21
CA ASP A 526 -1.87 -41.55 0.40
C ASP A 526 -1.00 -41.02 1.56
N ASP A 527 -1.22 -41.51 2.78
CA ASP A 527 -0.58 -41.01 4.01
C ASP A 527 0.94 -41.26 4.07
N ASN A 528 1.46 -42.24 3.30
CA ASN A 528 2.85 -42.71 3.37
C ASN A 528 3.57 -42.66 2.01
N GLN A 529 3.27 -41.65 1.18
CA GLN A 529 3.95 -41.50 -0.12
C GLN A 529 5.33 -40.86 0.03
N ASP A 530 6.31 -41.42 -0.67
CA ASP A 530 7.68 -40.90 -0.72
C ASP A 530 7.84 -39.82 -1.79
N LEU A 531 8.59 -38.75 -1.49
CA LEU A 531 9.09 -37.83 -2.52
C LEU A 531 10.34 -38.42 -3.18
N GLY A 532 10.14 -39.22 -4.23
CA GLY A 532 11.24 -39.89 -4.93
C GLY A 532 12.12 -38.93 -5.74
N LEU A 533 13.40 -38.79 -5.36
CA LEU A 533 14.43 -38.14 -6.17
C LEU A 533 15.28 -39.21 -6.88
N LYS A 534 15.07 -39.41 -8.18
CA LYS A 534 15.75 -40.45 -8.97
C LYS A 534 16.27 -39.91 -10.30
N ALA A 535 17.53 -40.22 -10.61
CA ALA A 535 18.06 -39.97 -11.96
C ALA A 535 17.42 -40.93 -12.97
N LYS A 536 17.02 -40.44 -14.14
CA LYS A 536 16.41 -41.27 -15.21
C LYS A 536 17.39 -42.33 -15.76
N GLY A 537 18.71 -42.09 -15.68
CA GLY A 537 19.77 -43.02 -16.12
C GLY A 537 20.59 -43.59 -14.95
N LYS A 538 21.77 -44.18 -15.24
CA LYS A 538 22.69 -44.75 -14.23
C LYS A 538 23.41 -43.71 -13.35
N GLY A 539 23.08 -42.42 -13.48
CA GLY A 539 23.70 -41.32 -12.75
C GLY A 539 23.21 -41.19 -11.31
N LYS A 540 23.75 -40.21 -10.58
CA LYS A 540 23.34 -39.87 -9.20
C LYS A 540 22.49 -38.61 -9.18
N VAL A 541 21.59 -38.48 -8.22
CA VAL A 541 20.97 -37.19 -7.90
C VAL A 541 21.98 -36.38 -7.08
N LYS A 542 22.33 -35.19 -7.57
CA LYS A 542 23.26 -34.27 -6.91
C LYS A 542 22.48 -33.08 -6.35
N VAL A 543 22.62 -32.80 -5.06
CA VAL A 543 22.21 -31.53 -4.45
C VAL A 543 23.46 -30.66 -4.38
N ASP A 544 23.55 -29.62 -5.21
CA ASP A 544 24.77 -28.79 -5.36
C ASP A 544 24.86 -27.64 -4.33
N SER A 545 23.99 -27.67 -3.33
CA SER A 545 23.92 -26.72 -2.22
C SER A 545 23.82 -27.46 -0.89
N PRO A 546 24.12 -26.82 0.26
CA PRO A 546 23.97 -27.47 1.55
C PRO A 546 22.54 -27.97 1.76
N LEU A 547 22.41 -29.23 2.20
CA LEU A 547 21.12 -29.82 2.56
C LEU A 547 20.84 -29.58 4.05
N TRP A 548 19.79 -28.81 4.35
CA TRP A 548 19.29 -28.61 5.71
C TRP A 548 18.08 -29.50 5.97
N VAL A 549 18.12 -30.38 6.98
CA VAL A 549 17.03 -31.31 7.31
C VAL A 549 16.52 -31.04 8.73
N VAL A 550 15.22 -30.75 8.86
CA VAL A 550 14.52 -30.68 10.15
C VAL A 550 13.97 -32.07 10.46
N GLY A 551 14.80 -32.93 11.05
CA GLY A 551 14.43 -34.32 11.31
C GLY A 551 15.64 -35.25 11.49
N ASN A 552 15.42 -36.55 11.30
CA ASN A 552 16.47 -37.56 11.26
C ASN A 552 16.83 -37.85 9.80
N VAL A 553 18.12 -37.92 9.48
CA VAL A 553 18.65 -38.28 8.15
C VAL A 553 19.11 -39.73 8.18
N GLY A 554 18.47 -40.60 7.41
CA GLY A 554 18.90 -41.98 7.20
C GLY A 554 19.74 -42.13 5.94
N ILE A 555 20.93 -42.74 6.06
CA ILE A 555 21.76 -43.16 4.92
C ILE A 555 21.84 -44.69 4.97
N GLY A 556 21.19 -45.37 4.01
CA GLY A 556 21.11 -46.84 3.99
C GLY A 556 20.06 -47.42 4.94
N THR A 557 19.20 -46.58 5.55
CA THR A 557 18.11 -47.01 6.45
C THR A 557 16.83 -46.21 6.20
N SER A 558 15.67 -46.86 6.24
CA SER A 558 14.33 -46.23 6.12
C SER A 558 13.71 -45.88 7.48
N SER A 559 14.41 -46.16 8.59
CA SER A 559 13.91 -45.89 9.94
C SER A 559 15.04 -45.36 10.83
N PRO A 560 15.51 -44.12 10.57
CA PRO A 560 16.63 -43.55 11.29
C PRO A 560 16.26 -43.24 12.76
N VAL A 561 17.03 -43.80 13.70
CA VAL A 561 16.80 -43.64 15.15
C VAL A 561 17.64 -42.51 15.78
N ALA A 562 18.57 -41.93 15.02
CA ALA A 562 19.39 -40.78 15.40
C ALA A 562 19.23 -39.63 14.39
N LYS A 563 19.74 -38.43 14.74
CA LYS A 563 19.71 -37.26 13.84
C LYS A 563 20.43 -37.51 12.51
N LEU A 564 21.55 -38.23 12.54
CA LEU A 564 22.17 -38.84 11.37
C LEU A 564 22.41 -40.32 11.66
N ASP A 565 21.75 -41.20 10.92
CA ASP A 565 21.80 -42.64 11.07
C ASP A 565 22.34 -43.28 9.80
N ILE A 566 23.55 -43.85 9.89
CA ILE A 566 24.28 -44.41 8.76
C ILE A 566 24.36 -45.93 8.95
N GLN A 567 23.72 -46.66 8.05
CA GLN A 567 23.65 -48.10 8.07
C GLN A 567 24.43 -48.68 6.88
N SER A 568 25.52 -49.40 7.16
CA SER A 568 26.34 -50.07 6.13
C SER A 568 25.86 -51.50 5.80
N GLU A 569 25.21 -52.18 6.75
CA GLU A 569 24.62 -53.52 6.60
C GLU A 569 23.30 -53.64 7.38
N ASN A 570 22.49 -54.66 7.08
CA ASN A 570 21.26 -54.94 7.82
C ASN A 570 21.52 -55.18 9.31
N ARG A 571 20.85 -54.40 10.16
CA ARG A 571 20.85 -54.56 11.62
C ARG A 571 20.42 -55.97 11.99
N LYS A 572 21.19 -56.63 12.85
CA LYS A 572 20.82 -57.91 13.47
C LYS A 572 20.56 -57.62 14.96
N ASN A 573 19.40 -58.02 15.46
CA ASN A 573 18.88 -57.84 16.85
C ASN A 573 18.26 -56.46 17.17
N GLN A 574 17.69 -56.32 18.37
CA GLN A 574 17.12 -55.07 18.88
C GLN A 574 18.25 -54.09 19.27
N HIS A 575 18.10 -52.83 18.87
CA HIS A 575 19.05 -51.75 19.16
C HIS A 575 18.41 -50.68 20.08
N PRO A 576 19.20 -49.95 20.89
CA PRO A 576 18.68 -48.90 21.76
C PRO A 576 17.93 -47.81 20.97
N THR A 577 16.77 -47.39 21.46
CA THR A 577 15.94 -46.34 20.85
C THR A 577 16.46 -44.92 21.10
N ALA A 578 17.34 -44.74 22.09
CA ALA A 578 17.94 -43.46 22.42
C ALA A 578 19.41 -43.43 21.98
N VAL A 579 19.67 -42.88 20.79
CA VAL A 579 21.02 -42.60 20.33
C VAL A 579 21.20 -41.10 20.10
N ASN A 580 22.24 -40.52 20.69
CA ASN A 580 22.51 -39.08 20.60
C ASN A 580 23.32 -38.75 19.33
N GLY A 581 22.72 -37.98 18.42
CA GLY A 581 23.41 -37.25 17.35
C GLY A 581 23.80 -38.08 16.12
N LEU A 582 24.82 -38.93 16.23
CA LEU A 582 25.40 -39.73 15.13
C LEU A 582 25.41 -41.21 15.53
N TYR A 583 24.71 -42.04 14.76
CA TYR A 583 24.74 -43.49 14.91
C TYR A 583 25.29 -44.13 13.64
N VAL A 584 26.36 -44.92 13.77
CA VAL A 584 26.95 -45.65 12.65
C VAL A 584 27.05 -47.11 13.02
N THR A 585 26.56 -47.98 12.14
CA THR A 585 26.54 -49.44 12.34
C THR A 585 27.18 -50.19 11.18
N GLY A 586 27.95 -51.23 11.50
CA GLY A 586 28.66 -52.09 10.53
C GLY A 586 29.52 -53.16 11.21
N ALA A 587 30.00 -54.13 10.43
CA ALA A 587 30.91 -55.18 10.88
C ALA A 587 32.37 -54.69 10.97
N PHE A 588 32.62 -53.65 11.78
CA PHE A 588 33.92 -53.00 11.88
C PHE A 588 34.98 -53.92 12.50
N LYS A 589 36.23 -53.81 12.06
CA LYS A 589 37.39 -54.44 12.72
C LYS A 589 37.98 -53.51 13.76
N ALA A 590 38.87 -54.03 14.61
CA ALA A 590 39.54 -53.23 15.65
C ALA A 590 40.34 -52.07 15.01
N ASP A 591 41.30 -52.32 14.12
CA ASP A 591 42.19 -51.24 13.65
C ASP A 591 42.04 -50.90 12.16
N ARG A 592 40.86 -51.17 11.57
CA ARG A 592 40.53 -50.84 10.17
C ARG A 592 39.03 -51.01 9.90
N GLU A 593 38.57 -50.48 8.77
CA GLU A 593 37.20 -50.69 8.26
C GLU A 593 36.09 -50.08 9.14
N GLY A 594 36.44 -49.12 10.00
CA GLY A 594 35.51 -48.38 10.86
C GLY A 594 35.09 -47.01 10.30
N VAL A 595 34.72 -46.07 11.19
CA VAL A 595 34.38 -44.69 10.80
C VAL A 595 35.60 -43.81 10.89
N GLU A 596 35.95 -43.13 9.80
CA GLU A 596 37.12 -42.26 9.73
C GLU A 596 36.72 -40.81 9.51
N PHE A 597 37.25 -39.91 10.35
CA PHE A 597 37.27 -38.48 10.12
C PHE A 597 38.65 -38.11 9.62
N ARG A 598 38.79 -38.01 8.30
CA ARG A 598 40.07 -37.72 7.63
C ARG A 598 40.21 -36.24 7.31
N HIS A 599 41.45 -35.78 7.32
CA HIS A 599 41.80 -34.51 6.72
C HIS A 599 41.64 -34.58 5.18
N SER A 600 41.45 -33.42 4.54
CA SER A 600 41.12 -33.33 3.11
C SER A 600 42.24 -33.82 2.17
N ASP A 601 43.49 -33.85 2.64
CA ASP A 601 44.61 -34.46 1.92
C ASP A 601 44.65 -35.99 1.99
N GLY A 602 43.79 -36.60 2.81
CA GLY A 602 43.71 -38.04 3.04
C GLY A 602 44.89 -38.65 3.81
N LYS A 603 45.87 -37.85 4.24
CA LYS A 603 47.12 -38.36 4.82
C LYS A 603 47.04 -38.64 6.32
N GLN A 604 46.14 -37.96 7.02
CA GLN A 604 45.92 -38.08 8.46
C GLN A 604 44.43 -38.02 8.85
N GLY A 605 44.12 -38.44 10.07
CA GLY A 605 42.75 -38.49 10.57
C GLY A 605 42.61 -39.28 11.86
N ILE A 606 41.37 -39.41 12.32
CA ILE A 606 41.01 -40.24 13.47
C ILE A 606 39.97 -41.25 13.03
N GLY A 607 40.25 -42.53 13.29
CA GLY A 607 39.36 -43.65 13.04
C GLY A 607 38.76 -44.20 14.33
N PHE A 608 37.53 -44.69 14.24
CA PHE A 608 36.81 -45.39 15.29
C PHE A 608 36.48 -46.80 14.79
N GLY A 609 37.06 -47.82 15.42
CA GLY A 609 36.85 -49.23 15.09
C GLY A 609 36.07 -49.98 16.18
N TYR A 610 36.09 -51.30 16.15
CA TYR A 610 35.52 -52.12 17.22
C TYR A 610 36.36 -51.99 18.50
N ASN A 611 35.83 -51.26 19.51
CA ASN A 611 36.46 -51.00 20.81
C ASN A 611 37.82 -50.26 20.76
N THR A 612 38.07 -49.49 19.71
CA THR A 612 39.36 -48.84 19.45
C THR A 612 39.19 -47.42 18.88
N ILE A 613 40.20 -46.59 19.12
CA ILE A 613 40.42 -45.31 18.44
C ILE A 613 41.84 -45.37 17.88
N TYR A 614 42.00 -45.07 16.59
CA TYR A 614 43.29 -45.14 15.90
C TYR A 614 43.54 -43.88 15.08
N ALA A 615 44.83 -43.57 14.86
CA ALA A 615 45.21 -42.61 13.84
C ALA A 615 45.05 -43.28 12.46
N THR A 616 44.38 -42.62 11.52
CA THR A 616 44.13 -43.15 10.17
C THR A 616 44.71 -42.23 9.11
N GLY A 617 45.11 -42.76 7.97
CA GLY A 617 45.98 -42.03 7.05
C GLY A 617 46.85 -42.97 6.22
N ASN A 618 47.65 -42.39 5.34
CA ASN A 618 48.71 -43.10 4.63
C ASN A 618 50.11 -42.69 5.12
N ASP A 619 50.21 -41.86 6.16
CA ASP A 619 51.48 -41.50 6.78
C ASP A 619 51.95 -42.64 7.70
N ASP A 620 53.18 -43.09 7.49
CA ASP A 620 53.77 -44.22 8.24
C ASP A 620 53.89 -43.94 9.75
N ASN A 621 54.05 -42.67 10.14
CA ASN A 621 54.28 -42.25 11.53
C ASN A 621 53.36 -41.09 11.92
N GLN A 622 52.15 -41.42 12.34
CA GLN A 622 51.16 -40.45 12.81
C GLN A 622 50.83 -40.64 14.29
N ASN A 623 50.76 -39.52 15.01
CA ASN A 623 50.38 -39.50 16.43
C ASN A 623 48.86 -39.39 16.57
N LEU A 624 48.25 -40.19 17.45
CA LEU A 624 46.87 -39.98 17.90
C LEU A 624 46.87 -38.93 19.02
N GLY A 625 46.63 -37.67 18.66
CA GLY A 625 46.59 -36.57 19.63
C GLY A 625 45.28 -36.53 20.42
N LEU A 626 45.35 -36.75 21.74
CA LEU A 626 44.26 -36.45 22.67
C LEU A 626 44.54 -35.10 23.32
N LYS A 627 43.76 -34.06 22.99
CA LYS A 627 43.96 -32.69 23.49
C LYS A 627 42.63 -32.04 23.87
N ALA A 628 42.59 -31.34 25.00
CA ALA A 628 41.45 -30.51 25.36
C ALA A 628 41.36 -29.29 24.43
N LYS A 629 40.15 -28.95 23.97
CA LYS A 629 39.94 -27.77 23.09
C LYS A 629 40.31 -26.45 23.78
N GLY A 630 40.08 -26.34 25.09
CA GLY A 630 40.41 -25.17 25.91
C GLY A 630 41.68 -25.34 26.74
N LYS A 631 41.87 -24.50 27.75
CA LYS A 631 43.01 -24.56 28.71
C LYS A 631 42.97 -25.76 29.67
N GLY A 632 42.00 -26.66 29.52
CA GLY A 632 41.81 -27.83 30.39
C GLY A 632 42.79 -28.98 30.11
N LYS A 633 42.65 -30.07 30.86
CA LYS A 633 43.42 -31.31 30.69
C LYS A 633 42.52 -32.40 30.09
N VAL A 634 43.11 -33.33 29.36
CA VAL A 634 42.41 -34.59 29.01
C VAL A 634 42.41 -35.47 30.26
N LYS A 635 41.22 -35.80 30.76
CA LYS A 635 41.03 -36.69 31.91
C LYS A 635 40.56 -38.06 31.42
N VAL A 636 41.24 -39.12 31.84
CA VAL A 636 40.69 -40.48 31.76
C VAL A 636 40.04 -40.73 33.12
N ASP A 637 38.71 -40.80 33.15
CA ASP A 637 37.93 -40.91 34.40
C ASP A 637 37.84 -42.35 34.94
N SER A 638 38.52 -43.28 34.27
CA SER A 638 38.62 -44.70 34.62
C SER A 638 40.09 -45.14 34.61
N PRO A 639 40.44 -46.30 35.18
CA PRO A 639 41.80 -46.81 35.13
C PRO A 639 42.33 -46.90 33.69
N LEU A 640 43.50 -46.33 33.45
CA LEU A 640 44.20 -46.44 32.16
C LEU A 640 45.07 -47.70 32.17
N TRP A 641 44.75 -48.67 31.31
CA TRP A 641 45.58 -49.86 31.08
C TRP A 641 46.39 -49.69 29.79
N VAL A 642 47.72 -49.79 29.88
CA VAL A 642 48.63 -49.67 28.73
C VAL A 642 49.49 -50.92 28.62
N VAL A 643 49.47 -51.57 27.44
CA VAL A 643 50.25 -52.80 27.16
C VAL A 643 51.68 -52.49 26.67
N GLY A 644 51.98 -51.22 26.36
CA GLY A 644 53.29 -50.74 25.91
C GLY A 644 53.96 -49.74 26.87
N ASN A 645 54.91 -48.97 26.34
CA ASN A 645 55.62 -47.95 27.09
C ASN A 645 54.80 -46.65 27.17
N VAL A 646 54.77 -46.03 28.35
CA VAL A 646 54.14 -44.72 28.61
C VAL A 646 55.23 -43.66 28.70
N GLY A 647 55.25 -42.73 27.74
CA GLY A 647 56.08 -41.53 27.78
C GLY A 647 55.30 -40.33 28.34
N ILE A 648 55.84 -39.65 29.35
CA ILE A 648 55.34 -38.37 29.85
C ILE A 648 56.42 -37.32 29.55
N GLY A 649 56.16 -36.41 28.61
CA GLY A 649 57.15 -35.42 28.16
C GLY A 649 58.20 -35.94 27.16
N THR A 650 58.04 -37.16 26.64
CA THR A 650 58.89 -37.75 25.58
C THR A 650 58.06 -38.54 24.58
N ASN A 651 58.47 -38.54 23.32
CA ASN A 651 57.89 -39.36 22.24
C ASN A 651 58.63 -40.68 22.00
N ASP A 652 59.76 -40.91 22.68
CA ASP A 652 60.59 -42.12 22.58
C ASP A 652 60.88 -42.70 23.98
N PRO A 653 59.87 -43.31 24.62
CA PRO A 653 60.03 -43.87 25.96
C PRO A 653 60.94 -45.10 25.94
N LYS A 654 62.07 -45.02 26.68
CA LYS A 654 63.08 -46.10 26.77
C LYS A 654 62.76 -47.20 27.79
N ALA A 655 61.68 -47.03 28.54
CA ALA A 655 61.18 -47.97 29.53
C ALA A 655 59.65 -47.92 29.59
N LYS A 656 59.03 -48.87 30.29
CA LYS A 656 57.56 -48.96 30.44
C LYS A 656 56.91 -47.68 30.97
N LEU A 657 57.63 -46.93 31.81
CA LEU A 657 57.29 -45.57 32.21
C LEU A 657 58.54 -44.69 32.07
N HIS A 658 58.48 -43.66 31.23
CA HIS A 658 59.56 -42.68 31.06
C HIS A 658 58.99 -41.27 31.23
N VAL A 659 59.39 -40.58 32.30
CA VAL A 659 59.07 -39.16 32.52
C VAL A 659 60.29 -38.32 32.15
N ASN A 660 60.16 -37.42 31.19
CA ASN A 660 61.25 -36.55 30.73
C ASN A 660 60.83 -35.07 30.85
N GLY A 661 61.69 -34.22 31.43
CA GLY A 661 61.50 -32.77 31.46
C GLY A 661 60.50 -32.23 32.49
N GLY A 662 60.21 -32.94 33.58
CA GLY A 662 59.37 -32.45 34.68
C GLY A 662 59.33 -33.42 35.87
N ASP A 663 58.53 -33.09 36.89
CA ASP A 663 58.39 -33.90 38.11
C ASP A 663 57.34 -35.01 37.96
N ALA A 664 57.61 -36.18 38.54
CA ALA A 664 56.61 -37.24 38.73
C ALA A 664 56.04 -37.16 40.15
N VAL A 665 54.85 -36.56 40.30
CA VAL A 665 54.16 -36.48 41.60
C VAL A 665 53.28 -37.71 41.80
N ILE A 666 53.61 -38.52 42.79
CA ILE A 666 52.85 -39.71 43.19
C ILE A 666 52.36 -39.50 44.62
N SER A 667 51.06 -39.25 44.80
CA SER A 667 50.46 -38.99 46.13
C SER A 667 50.24 -40.27 46.95
N GLY A 668 50.68 -41.42 46.44
CA GLY A 668 50.60 -42.72 47.08
C GLY A 668 51.98 -43.35 47.28
N LYS A 669 52.00 -44.62 47.65
CA LYS A 669 53.23 -45.39 47.84
C LYS A 669 53.79 -45.85 46.49
N VAL A 670 55.10 -45.76 46.31
CA VAL A 670 55.82 -46.20 45.11
C VAL A 670 56.54 -47.51 45.42
N GLY A 671 56.28 -48.54 44.62
CA GLY A 671 57.01 -49.80 44.67
C GLY A 671 58.00 -49.90 43.51
N ILE A 672 59.28 -50.14 43.81
CA ILE A 672 60.31 -50.46 42.81
C ILE A 672 60.70 -51.93 43.01
N GLY A 673 60.28 -52.79 42.09
CA GLY A 673 60.49 -54.24 42.19
C GLY A 673 59.50 -54.97 43.11
N ILE A 674 58.44 -54.29 43.58
CA ILE A 674 57.40 -54.82 44.47
C ILE A 674 56.01 -54.33 44.02
N THR A 675 54.94 -55.08 44.32
CA THR A 675 53.57 -54.78 43.90
C THR A 675 52.66 -54.21 44.99
N ASN A 676 53.07 -54.30 46.27
CA ASN A 676 52.26 -53.85 47.41
C ASN A 676 53.09 -53.08 48.46
N PRO A 677 53.67 -51.91 48.12
CA PRO A 677 54.51 -51.16 49.04
C PRO A 677 53.75 -50.77 50.34
N LYS A 678 54.30 -51.07 51.52
CA LYS A 678 53.76 -50.64 52.84
C LYS A 678 54.33 -49.31 53.32
N ILE A 679 55.41 -48.83 52.74
CA ILE A 679 56.04 -47.52 53.02
C ILE A 679 56.02 -46.61 51.77
N HIS A 680 56.35 -45.31 51.91
CA HIS A 680 56.20 -44.32 50.82
C HIS A 680 57.04 -44.65 49.58
N LEU A 681 58.30 -45.03 49.78
CA LEU A 681 59.13 -45.63 48.72
C LEU A 681 59.65 -46.96 49.22
N ALA A 682 59.14 -48.06 48.67
CA ALA A 682 59.60 -49.42 48.96
C ALA A 682 60.46 -49.96 47.81
N ILE A 683 61.57 -50.62 48.15
CA ILE A 683 62.57 -51.10 47.19
C ILE A 683 62.82 -52.59 47.46
N GLY A 684 62.51 -53.45 46.48
CA GLY A 684 62.77 -54.89 46.52
C GLY A 684 61.78 -55.74 47.34
N ASP A 685 61.26 -55.21 48.44
CA ASP A 685 60.19 -55.80 49.26
C ASP A 685 59.15 -54.73 49.64
N ASP A 686 58.17 -55.06 50.48
CA ASP A 686 57.10 -54.12 50.83
C ASP A 686 57.41 -53.19 52.00
N ASP A 687 58.52 -53.37 52.70
CA ASP A 687 58.73 -52.79 54.02
C ASP A 687 60.16 -52.28 54.30
N THR A 688 61.03 -52.34 53.29
CA THR A 688 62.36 -51.76 53.25
C THR A 688 62.43 -50.58 52.29
N GLY A 689 62.99 -49.45 52.74
CA GLY A 689 63.13 -48.25 51.92
C GLY A 689 63.04 -46.94 52.70
N LEU A 690 62.52 -45.90 52.05
CA LEU A 690 62.47 -44.54 52.59
C LEU A 690 61.03 -44.13 52.90
N LYS A 691 60.84 -43.54 54.08
CA LYS A 691 59.54 -43.03 54.51
C LYS A 691 59.66 -41.64 55.12
N GLN A 692 58.92 -40.71 54.55
CA GLN A 692 58.60 -39.46 55.23
C GLN A 692 57.59 -39.73 56.36
N GLN A 693 57.96 -39.45 57.61
CA GLN A 693 57.09 -39.62 58.79
C GLN A 693 56.30 -38.36 59.14
N GLY A 694 56.70 -37.23 58.59
CA GLY A 694 56.16 -35.90 58.84
C GLY A 694 56.95 -34.86 58.07
N ASP A 695 56.55 -33.60 58.16
CA ASP A 695 57.29 -32.52 57.52
C ASP A 695 58.73 -32.45 58.09
N GLY A 696 59.72 -32.41 57.20
CA GLY A 696 61.14 -32.44 57.57
C GLY A 696 61.65 -33.73 58.22
N VAL A 697 60.86 -34.81 58.32
CA VAL A 697 61.30 -36.08 58.94
C VAL A 697 61.49 -37.17 57.90
N LEU A 698 62.73 -37.60 57.71
CA LEU A 698 63.11 -38.71 56.83
C LEU A 698 63.53 -39.91 57.66
N ALA A 699 63.07 -41.11 57.29
CA ALA A 699 63.45 -42.33 57.97
C ALA A 699 63.73 -43.48 57.00
N ILE A 700 64.68 -44.33 57.38
CA ILE A 700 65.05 -45.57 56.72
C ILE A 700 64.36 -46.72 57.44
N TYR A 701 63.66 -47.54 56.66
CA TYR A 701 62.92 -48.69 57.13
C TYR A 701 63.56 -49.97 56.62
N THR A 702 63.51 -51.01 57.44
CA THR A 702 63.79 -52.41 57.06
C THR A 702 62.77 -53.28 57.77
N ASN A 703 62.17 -54.25 57.09
CA ASN A 703 61.19 -55.15 57.71
C ASN A 703 60.07 -54.39 58.45
N GLY A 704 59.68 -53.22 57.92
CA GLY A 704 58.62 -52.37 58.48
C GLY A 704 58.99 -51.62 59.76
N ILE A 705 60.24 -51.74 60.21
CA ILE A 705 60.75 -51.10 61.42
C ILE A 705 61.64 -49.93 61.04
N GLU A 706 61.45 -48.82 61.74
CA GLU A 706 62.31 -47.64 61.61
C GLU A 706 63.68 -47.93 62.23
N GLN A 707 64.72 -47.94 61.39
CA GLN A 707 66.10 -48.17 61.85
C GLN A 707 66.84 -46.87 62.09
N VAL A 708 66.65 -45.91 61.18
CA VAL A 708 67.34 -44.61 61.20
C VAL A 708 66.33 -43.51 60.91
N ARG A 709 66.43 -42.40 61.64
CA ARG A 709 65.64 -41.18 61.43
C ARG A 709 66.54 -39.96 61.37
N VAL A 710 66.19 -39.03 60.49
CA VAL A 710 66.57 -37.61 60.59
C VAL A 710 65.31 -36.85 60.97
N ASN A 711 65.28 -36.23 62.16
CA ASN A 711 64.14 -35.43 62.58
C ASN A 711 64.15 -34.03 61.97
N ALA A 712 63.06 -33.27 62.15
CA ALA A 712 62.92 -31.92 61.59
C ALA A 712 63.97 -30.91 62.13
N SER A 713 64.64 -31.20 63.26
CA SER A 713 65.75 -30.39 63.80
C SER A 713 67.13 -30.80 63.26
N GLY A 714 67.18 -31.76 62.34
CA GLY A 714 68.42 -32.29 61.75
C GLY A 714 69.20 -33.24 62.66
N ASN A 715 68.57 -33.81 63.69
CA ASN A 715 69.19 -34.82 64.54
C ASN A 715 68.99 -36.23 63.95
N VAL A 716 70.03 -37.06 64.02
CA VAL A 716 70.02 -38.45 63.57
C VAL A 716 69.76 -39.38 64.75
N GLY A 717 68.69 -40.18 64.67
CA GLY A 717 68.39 -41.26 65.60
C GLY A 717 68.67 -42.62 64.97
N ILE A 718 69.35 -43.51 65.68
CA ILE A 718 69.51 -44.92 65.31
C ILE A 718 68.91 -45.76 66.45
N GLY A 719 67.89 -46.56 66.15
CA GLY A 719 67.14 -47.30 67.17
C GLY A 719 66.28 -46.42 68.10
N THR A 720 66.11 -45.14 67.79
CA THR A 720 65.25 -44.20 68.54
C THR A 720 64.56 -43.21 67.63
N VAL A 721 63.30 -42.91 67.96
CA VAL A 721 62.45 -41.98 67.21
C VAL A 721 62.52 -40.53 67.73
N SER A 722 63.16 -40.33 68.90
CA SER A 722 63.25 -39.05 69.60
C SER A 722 64.72 -38.69 69.92
N PRO A 723 65.55 -38.40 68.89
CA PRO A 723 66.96 -38.06 69.12
C PRO A 723 67.10 -36.70 69.82
N THR A 724 67.70 -36.70 71.02
CA THR A 724 67.95 -35.51 71.86
C THR A 724 69.31 -34.87 71.60
N ALA A 725 70.13 -35.47 70.73
CA ALA A 725 71.44 -34.99 70.32
C ALA A 725 71.61 -35.16 68.80
N LYS A 726 72.65 -34.54 68.21
CA LYS A 726 72.93 -34.60 66.77
C LYS A 726 73.03 -36.03 66.23
N LEU A 727 73.59 -36.94 67.02
CA LEU A 727 73.52 -38.38 66.82
C LEU A 727 73.09 -39.03 68.14
N HIS A 728 71.94 -39.72 68.15
CA HIS A 728 71.46 -40.50 69.29
C HIS A 728 71.30 -41.95 68.84
N VAL A 729 72.14 -42.84 69.36
CA VAL A 729 72.02 -44.29 69.14
C VAL A 729 71.51 -44.95 70.40
N THR A 730 70.35 -45.60 70.34
CA THR A 730 69.86 -46.46 71.43
C THR A 730 70.38 -47.87 71.21
N GLY A 731 71.54 -48.16 71.79
CA GLY A 731 72.22 -49.44 71.64
C GLY A 731 73.73 -49.32 71.80
N ARG A 732 74.43 -50.43 71.52
CA ARG A 732 75.89 -50.43 71.49
C ARG A 732 76.38 -49.86 70.17
N ILE A 733 77.25 -48.87 70.23
CA ILE A 733 78.04 -48.42 69.08
C ILE A 733 79.30 -49.27 69.07
N ARG A 734 79.50 -50.06 68.01
CA ARG A 734 80.76 -50.77 67.76
C ARG A 734 81.57 -49.94 66.78
N LEU A 735 82.80 -49.60 67.17
CA LEU A 735 83.78 -48.93 66.33
C LEU A 735 84.91 -49.95 66.15
N ASP A 736 85.08 -50.51 64.95
CA ASP A 736 86.05 -51.59 64.70
C ASP A 736 87.49 -51.07 64.68
N ASP A 737 87.70 -49.87 64.15
CA ASP A 737 88.96 -49.13 64.22
C ASP A 737 88.68 -47.75 64.80
N VAL A 738 88.79 -47.60 66.12
CA VAL A 738 89.04 -46.27 66.70
C VAL A 738 90.54 -46.06 66.52
N PRO A 739 91.00 -45.20 65.58
CA PRO A 739 92.43 -45.03 65.38
C PRO A 739 93.02 -44.49 66.67
N VAL A 740 93.88 -45.26 67.33
CA VAL A 740 94.70 -44.74 68.41
C VAL A 740 95.71 -43.81 67.76
N TRP A 741 95.43 -42.52 67.74
CA TRP A 741 96.29 -41.54 67.11
C TRP A 741 97.57 -41.33 67.96
N ASN A 742 98.73 -41.68 67.41
CA ASN A 742 100.06 -41.48 68.01
C ASN A 742 100.75 -40.20 67.45
N GLY A 743 100.16 -39.02 67.65
CA GLY A 743 100.77 -37.76 67.18
C GLY A 743 100.33 -36.50 67.96
N PRO A 744 101.18 -35.45 68.05
CA PRO A 744 100.95 -34.30 68.91
C PRO A 744 100.08 -33.21 68.26
N ALA A 745 98.98 -32.87 68.93
CA ALA A 745 98.11 -31.69 68.78
C ALA A 745 97.38 -31.45 67.44
N ALA A 746 96.13 -31.92 67.36
CA ALA A 746 94.89 -31.13 67.13
C ALA A 746 93.71 -32.10 66.89
N TYR A 747 92.74 -32.08 67.83
CA TYR A 747 91.48 -32.86 67.97
C TYR A 747 90.99 -33.67 66.74
N ASP A 748 90.80 -35.00 66.82
CA ASP A 748 89.72 -35.69 67.55
C ASP A 748 90.13 -37.02 68.23
N VAL A 749 90.57 -36.91 69.48
CA VAL A 749 90.13 -37.54 70.76
C VAL A 749 91.13 -36.94 71.72
N THR A 750 90.77 -35.80 72.31
CA THR A 750 91.74 -34.93 72.97
C THR A 750 91.32 -34.66 74.39
N TRP A 751 92.32 -34.73 75.26
CA TRP A 751 92.30 -34.47 76.67
C TRP A 751 91.73 -33.09 76.99
N GLY A 752 90.60 -33.05 77.69
CA GLY A 752 90.25 -31.93 78.56
C GLY A 752 90.62 -32.32 79.98
N ASP A 753 91.64 -31.65 80.52
CA ASP A 753 91.97 -31.63 81.95
C ASP A 753 90.73 -31.31 82.80
N GLU A 754 90.74 -31.78 84.04
CA GLU A 754 89.70 -32.06 85.03
C GLU A 754 88.75 -30.91 85.50
N ARG A 755 88.26 -29.99 84.65
CA ARG A 755 87.39 -28.86 85.09
C ARG A 755 86.43 -28.33 84.03
N ASP A 756 85.66 -29.18 83.35
CA ASP A 756 84.31 -28.76 82.94
C ASP A 756 83.41 -29.92 82.52
N TYR A 757 82.12 -29.71 82.71
CA TYR A 757 81.07 -30.71 82.84
C TYR A 757 80.73 -31.57 81.61
N ARG A 758 80.35 -32.83 81.90
CA ARG A 758 79.42 -33.73 81.16
C ARG A 758 79.80 -34.17 79.74
N TYR A 759 80.66 -35.19 79.61
CA TYR A 759 80.55 -36.15 78.50
C TYR A 759 80.87 -37.58 78.96
N ASN A 760 79.92 -38.50 78.71
CA ASN A 760 79.99 -39.93 79.00
C ASN A 760 80.98 -40.63 78.05
N VAL A 761 82.23 -40.81 78.50
CA VAL A 761 83.25 -41.55 77.74
C VAL A 761 83.24 -43.02 78.16
N ILE A 762 83.40 -43.93 77.20
CA ILE A 762 83.52 -45.38 77.46
C ILE A 762 84.95 -45.68 77.96
N CYS A 763 85.10 -46.18 79.19
CA CYS A 763 86.40 -46.57 79.77
C CYS A 763 86.37 -47.97 80.42
N ARG A 764 87.55 -48.58 80.63
CA ARG A 764 87.73 -49.89 81.31
C ARG A 764 88.69 -49.74 82.50
N GLU A 765 88.24 -50.03 83.72
CA GLU A 765 89.12 -50.08 84.91
C GLU A 765 89.82 -51.46 85.03
N GLY A 766 91.01 -51.62 84.44
CA GLY A 766 91.82 -52.83 84.55
C GLY A 766 92.63 -52.87 85.86
N SER A 767 92.43 -53.90 86.70
CA SER A 767 93.12 -54.03 88.00
C SER A 767 94.20 -55.13 88.03
N SER A 768 94.59 -55.67 86.87
CA SER A 768 95.63 -56.71 86.76
C SER A 768 97.00 -56.16 87.17
N GLU A 769 97.81 -57.00 87.80
CA GLU A 769 99.23 -56.72 88.07
C GLU A 769 99.99 -56.27 86.81
N ARG A 770 99.65 -56.79 85.63
CA ARG A 770 100.25 -56.37 84.35
C ARG A 770 100.15 -54.88 84.07
N TYR A 771 99.13 -54.23 84.64
CA TYR A 771 98.85 -52.80 84.44
C TYR A 771 99.29 -51.96 85.65
N LYS A 772 100.04 -52.56 86.59
CA LYS A 772 100.46 -51.92 87.85
C LYS A 772 101.95 -52.18 88.11
N GLN A 773 102.58 -51.26 88.83
CA GLN A 773 103.97 -51.37 89.26
C GLN A 773 104.10 -50.73 90.66
N ASN A 774 105.19 -51.01 91.37
CA ASN A 774 105.44 -50.51 92.73
C ASN A 774 104.33 -50.86 93.74
N ILE A 775 103.89 -52.12 93.72
CA ILE A 775 102.86 -52.63 94.64
C ILE A 775 103.50 -52.82 96.03
N MET A 776 103.06 -52.01 97.00
CA MET A 776 103.57 -52.01 98.38
C MET A 776 102.41 -51.99 99.39
N PRO A 777 102.61 -52.45 100.64
CA PRO A 777 101.64 -52.27 101.70
C PRO A 777 101.27 -50.81 101.87
N LEU A 778 100.00 -50.54 102.16
CA LEU A 778 99.57 -49.19 102.52
C LEU A 778 100.00 -48.93 103.96
N GLU A 779 100.80 -47.88 104.16
CA GLU A 779 101.20 -47.41 105.49
C GLU A 779 100.44 -46.12 105.81
N ASP A 780 99.53 -46.18 106.78
CA ASP A 780 98.80 -45.02 107.29
C ASP A 780 98.37 -45.30 108.74
N ASP A 781 97.97 -44.26 109.47
CA ASP A 781 97.33 -44.43 110.78
C ASP A 781 95.83 -44.68 110.60
N PHE A 782 95.52 -45.96 110.35
CA PHE A 782 94.16 -46.40 110.07
C PHE A 782 93.17 -46.10 111.20
N GLN A 783 93.62 -45.97 112.45
CA GLN A 783 92.74 -45.71 113.60
C GLN A 783 92.11 -44.32 113.56
N LYS A 784 92.73 -43.34 112.87
CA LYS A 784 92.17 -41.99 112.71
C LYS A 784 90.83 -41.97 111.98
N ILE A 785 90.51 -43.00 111.20
CA ILE A 785 89.20 -43.08 110.57
C ILE A 785 88.07 -43.29 111.59
N LEU A 786 88.38 -43.86 112.76
CA LEU A 786 87.42 -44.06 113.86
C LEU A 786 87.09 -42.78 114.61
N THR A 787 87.91 -41.73 114.45
CA THR A 787 87.66 -40.43 115.08
C THR A 787 86.80 -39.52 114.20
N LEU A 788 86.46 -39.96 112.98
CA LEU A 788 85.57 -39.23 112.08
C LEU A 788 84.11 -39.37 112.51
N GLU A 789 83.39 -38.25 112.47
CA GLU A 789 81.96 -38.22 112.75
C GLU A 789 81.15 -38.13 111.45
N PRO A 790 80.18 -39.03 111.22
CA PRO A 790 79.30 -38.92 110.06
C PRO A 790 78.42 -37.67 110.18
N LYS A 791 78.22 -36.98 109.07
CA LYS A 791 77.42 -35.76 108.97
C LYS A 791 76.20 -36.00 108.09
N ALA A 792 75.08 -35.38 108.46
CA ALA A 792 73.90 -35.26 107.61
C ALA A 792 73.88 -33.85 107.00
N TYR A 793 73.62 -33.73 105.70
CA TYR A 793 73.66 -32.45 105.00
C TYR A 793 72.73 -32.44 103.79
N GLN A 794 72.37 -31.25 103.34
CA GLN A 794 71.70 -30.98 102.07
C GLN A 794 72.67 -30.22 101.14
N MET A 795 72.48 -30.35 99.84
CA MET A 795 73.32 -29.65 98.86
C MET A 795 72.98 -28.16 98.81
N LYS A 796 73.99 -27.32 98.59
CA LYS A 796 73.78 -25.89 98.29
C LYS A 796 73.27 -25.71 96.86
N GLU A 797 72.60 -24.59 96.61
CA GLU A 797 72.03 -24.25 95.31
C GLU A 797 73.04 -24.41 94.17
N GLY A 798 72.63 -25.12 93.12
CA GLY A 798 73.47 -25.38 91.92
C GLY A 798 74.44 -26.56 92.03
N HIS A 799 74.52 -27.25 93.17
CA HIS A 799 75.45 -28.38 93.40
C HIS A 799 74.77 -29.73 93.64
N GLY A 800 73.45 -29.83 93.51
CA GLY A 800 72.70 -31.08 93.62
C GLY A 800 71.22 -30.86 93.87
N ASN A 801 70.51 -31.91 94.28
CA ASN A 801 69.12 -31.79 94.73
C ASN A 801 69.09 -31.17 96.13
N GLU A 802 68.52 -29.97 96.26
CA GLU A 802 68.53 -29.17 97.50
C GLU A 802 67.53 -29.69 98.54
N ASP A 803 66.48 -30.38 98.10
CA ASP A 803 65.41 -30.85 98.97
C ASP A 803 65.67 -32.23 99.60
N GLU A 804 66.75 -32.90 99.19
CA GLU A 804 67.08 -34.27 99.61
C GLU A 804 68.19 -34.29 100.67
N TRP A 805 67.91 -34.94 101.81
CA TRP A 805 68.90 -35.16 102.87
C TRP A 805 69.85 -36.28 102.51
N GLN A 806 71.15 -36.01 102.65
CA GLN A 806 72.23 -36.95 102.40
C GLN A 806 73.10 -37.13 103.64
N PHE A 807 73.86 -38.23 103.66
CA PHE A 807 74.72 -38.60 104.78
C PHE A 807 76.11 -38.98 104.27
N GLY A 808 77.16 -38.53 104.96
CA GLY A 808 78.54 -38.79 104.58
C GLY A 808 79.55 -38.11 105.50
N TYR A 809 80.78 -37.95 105.04
CA TYR A 809 81.85 -37.22 105.73
C TYR A 809 82.26 -35.97 104.95
N ILE A 810 82.98 -35.07 105.60
CA ILE A 810 83.47 -33.81 105.01
C ILE A 810 84.95 -33.96 104.63
N ALA A 811 85.29 -33.66 103.38
CA ALA A 811 86.62 -33.93 102.82
C ALA A 811 87.75 -33.21 103.59
N GLU A 812 87.47 -31.99 104.03
CA GLU A 812 88.38 -31.16 104.83
C GLU A 812 88.67 -31.80 106.20
N GLU A 813 87.69 -32.45 106.83
CA GLU A 813 87.90 -33.12 108.11
C GLU A 813 88.87 -34.32 107.96
N LEU A 814 88.78 -35.05 106.84
CA LEU A 814 89.70 -36.14 106.54
C LEU A 814 91.12 -35.62 106.24
N ASP A 815 91.25 -34.53 105.48
CA ASP A 815 92.55 -33.92 105.19
C ASP A 815 93.25 -33.42 106.46
N GLN A 816 92.49 -32.78 107.36
CA GLN A 816 93.00 -32.26 108.63
C GLN A 816 93.52 -33.36 109.57
N LEU A 817 92.89 -34.54 109.56
CA LEU A 817 93.39 -35.72 110.31
C LEU A 817 94.64 -36.34 109.67
N GLY A 818 95.01 -35.89 108.46
CA GLY A 818 96.12 -36.42 107.69
C GLY A 818 95.76 -37.65 106.85
N LEU A 819 94.47 -38.00 106.73
CA LEU A 819 93.97 -39.11 105.90
C LEU A 819 93.90 -38.73 104.40
N LYS A 820 94.96 -38.10 103.90
CA LYS A 820 94.98 -37.42 102.59
C LYS A 820 94.72 -38.34 101.40
N SER A 821 95.11 -39.62 101.52
CA SER A 821 94.88 -40.64 100.49
C SER A 821 93.40 -40.97 100.26
N LEU A 822 92.53 -40.59 101.20
CA LEU A 822 91.08 -40.73 101.11
C LEU A 822 90.40 -39.45 100.61
N VAL A 823 91.15 -38.37 100.42
CA VAL A 823 90.63 -37.06 99.99
C VAL A 823 90.96 -36.85 98.51
N VAL A 824 89.99 -36.30 97.80
CA VAL A 824 90.15 -35.75 96.44
C VAL A 824 90.33 -34.25 96.61
N TYR A 825 91.31 -33.69 95.92
CA TYR A 825 91.62 -32.27 95.98
C TYR A 825 91.27 -31.62 94.66
N ASP A 826 90.75 -30.40 94.72
CA ASP A 826 90.57 -29.56 93.54
C ASP A 826 91.92 -29.18 92.93
N ARG A 827 91.89 -28.57 91.74
CA ARG A 827 93.12 -28.16 91.03
C ARG A 827 93.93 -27.07 91.76
N SER A 828 93.41 -26.47 92.82
CA SER A 828 94.13 -25.54 93.67
C SER A 828 94.71 -26.21 94.93
N GLY A 829 94.54 -27.54 95.06
CA GLY A 829 95.05 -28.34 96.17
C GLY A 829 94.18 -28.29 97.42
N ARG A 830 92.91 -27.85 97.32
CA ARG A 830 91.97 -27.83 98.46
C ARG A 830 91.14 -29.12 98.48
N PRO A 831 90.79 -29.67 99.65
CA PRO A 831 89.88 -30.80 99.73
C PRO A 831 88.56 -30.49 98.99
N ASP A 832 88.09 -31.42 98.17
CA ASP A 832 86.93 -31.25 97.28
C ASP A 832 85.99 -32.47 97.30
N GLY A 833 86.53 -33.66 97.53
CA GLY A 833 85.73 -34.89 97.58
C GLY A 833 86.37 -35.99 98.41
N ILE A 834 85.66 -37.10 98.58
CA ILE A 834 86.12 -38.26 99.37
C ILE A 834 86.13 -39.51 98.50
N GLN A 835 87.21 -40.28 98.61
CA GLN A 835 87.35 -41.58 97.98
C GLN A 835 86.69 -42.68 98.83
N TYR A 836 85.35 -42.63 98.93
CA TYR A 836 84.56 -43.58 99.73
C TYR A 836 84.88 -45.05 99.41
N LYS A 837 85.16 -45.36 98.13
CA LYS A 837 85.55 -46.71 97.69
C LYS A 837 86.87 -47.21 98.27
N LYS A 838 87.74 -46.33 98.78
CA LYS A 838 89.00 -46.71 99.43
C LYS A 838 88.88 -46.76 100.96
N MET A 839 87.86 -46.12 101.54
CA MET A 839 87.64 -46.16 103.00
C MET A 839 87.40 -47.57 103.51
N CYS A 840 86.76 -48.44 102.72
CA CYS A 840 86.59 -49.84 103.09
C CYS A 840 87.93 -50.59 103.25
N ILE A 841 88.98 -50.18 102.52
CA ILE A 841 90.34 -50.72 102.67
C ILE A 841 90.95 -50.29 104.00
N TYR A 842 90.71 -49.04 104.43
CA TYR A 842 91.16 -48.53 105.73
C TYR A 842 90.43 -49.20 106.90
N LEU A 843 89.10 -49.35 106.79
CA LEU A 843 88.29 -50.04 107.80
C LEU A 843 88.72 -51.50 107.98
N ASN A 844 89.20 -52.16 106.93
CA ASN A 844 89.74 -53.52 107.02
C ASN A 844 90.98 -53.58 107.94
N GLU A 845 91.90 -52.63 107.83
CA GLU A 845 93.07 -52.56 108.72
C GLU A 845 92.67 -52.19 110.16
N VAL A 846 91.64 -51.35 110.34
CA VAL A 846 91.07 -51.08 111.66
C VAL A 846 90.47 -52.34 112.30
N LEU A 847 89.70 -53.12 111.54
CA LEU A 847 89.09 -54.37 112.02
C LEU A 847 90.17 -55.39 112.43
N LYS A 848 91.24 -55.55 111.63
CA LYS A 848 92.39 -56.38 112.00
C LYS A 848 93.03 -55.93 113.31
N ASN A 849 93.21 -54.62 113.50
CA ASN A 849 93.78 -54.06 114.72
C ASN A 849 92.87 -54.26 115.95
N GLN A 850 91.56 -54.14 115.78
CA GLN A 850 90.57 -54.44 116.83
C GLN A 850 90.55 -55.93 117.18
N GLN A 851 90.58 -56.82 116.19
CA GLN A 851 90.66 -58.28 116.41
C GLN A 851 91.90 -58.65 117.22
N ASN A 852 93.08 -58.11 116.88
CA ASN A 852 94.30 -58.30 117.64
C ASN A 852 94.21 -57.75 119.08
N TYR A 853 93.47 -56.66 119.29
CA TYR A 853 93.25 -56.09 120.62
C TYR A 853 92.29 -56.95 121.48
N LEU A 854 91.21 -57.47 120.88
CA LEU A 854 90.28 -58.39 121.52
C LEU A 854 90.98 -59.68 121.93
N GLU A 855 91.79 -60.28 121.06
CA GLU A 855 92.57 -61.48 121.38
C GLU A 855 93.57 -61.24 122.53
N ARG A 856 94.21 -60.06 122.58
CA ARG A 856 95.09 -59.68 123.70
C ARG A 856 94.34 -59.48 125.02
N LEU A 857 93.14 -58.88 124.97
CA LEU A 857 92.28 -58.72 126.14
C LEU A 857 91.78 -60.08 126.64
N GLU A 858 91.33 -60.95 125.74
CA GLU A 858 90.87 -62.30 126.04
C GLU A 858 91.98 -63.14 126.68
N ASN A 859 93.20 -63.11 126.10
CA ASN A 859 94.38 -63.74 126.70
C ASN A 859 94.70 -63.20 128.09
N LYS A 860 94.61 -61.87 128.29
CA LYS A 860 94.91 -61.24 129.58
C LYS A 860 93.85 -61.52 130.64
N VAL A 861 92.58 -61.56 130.26
CA VAL A 861 91.46 -61.96 131.13
C VAL A 861 91.59 -63.44 131.51
N ASN A 862 91.95 -64.31 130.56
CA ASN A 862 92.21 -65.72 130.82
C ASN A 862 93.41 -65.94 131.74
N GLU A 863 94.52 -65.20 131.55
CA GLU A 863 95.68 -65.20 132.45
C GLU A 863 95.34 -64.70 133.86
N LEU A 864 94.57 -63.60 133.97
CA LEU A 864 94.15 -63.03 135.26
C LEU A 864 93.21 -63.97 136.00
N ASN A 865 92.21 -64.55 135.32
CA ASN A 865 91.26 -65.48 135.91
C ASN A 865 91.93 -66.79 136.36
N GLN A 866 92.88 -67.32 135.58
CA GLN A 866 93.63 -68.50 136.00
C GLN A 866 94.57 -68.23 137.19
N LYS A 867 95.22 -67.06 137.23
CA LYS A 867 96.09 -66.70 138.38
C LYS A 867 95.31 -66.40 139.66
N LEU A 868 94.12 -65.82 139.56
CA LEU A 868 93.31 -65.49 140.74
C LEU A 868 92.64 -66.72 141.37
N THR A 869 92.18 -67.68 140.56
CA THR A 869 91.27 -68.75 141.05
C THR A 869 91.97 -70.07 141.37
N ALA A 870 93.22 -70.27 140.94
CA ALA A 870 93.87 -71.58 140.99
C ALA A 870 95.15 -71.70 141.85
N GLY A 871 95.57 -70.68 142.64
CA GLY A 871 96.93 -70.68 143.22
C GLY A 871 97.20 -70.22 144.65
N GLN A 872 96.27 -69.58 145.36
CA GLN A 872 96.35 -69.28 146.80
C GLN A 872 94.96 -69.42 147.40
#